data_AF-A0A8H7FCY0-F1
#
_entry.id   AF-A0A8H7FCY0-F1
#
_cell.length_a   1.000
_cell.length_b   1.000
_cell.length_c   1.000
_cell.angle_alpha   90.00
_cell.angle_beta   90.00
_cell.angle_gamma   90.00
#
_symmetry.space_group_name_H-M   'P 1'
#
loop_
_entity.id
_entity.type
_entity.pdbx_description
1 polymer ?
#
loop_
_entity_poly.entity_id
_entity_poly.type
_entity_poly.pdbx_seq_one_letter_code
_entity_poly.pdbx_strand_id
1 'polypeptide(L)'
;MPSRTVTIILNANHSKKCVLLLKAEDIPIEAILHEARNKFRVKALSHIYLQGGALLGPETDLNTLPWVTKVWVAKGEPYNGPPSAPARSKGVGEVRIIAEKTFIDDRAIKQLEEVAGLPGVMVAAGMPDLHPGNRFPIGCAVAAGGIYPALIGSDVGCGIALYPLAPPSKSVPNPTKLASYLRGLDEPWSGSTADWLAHYGITRHSEWDQKSLGTVGAGNHFFEITIIEKIEDAEAAARLGLQEDALYLLVHTGSRGLGASILAKQTEIQANPYIPPNAPQFQPYMEEHDYAVRWAIANRDLVAYRVKECMFGARLDLGEDAAPDPSKLAKIVDVTHNSVTKQDVDVNGERKELWVHRKGAAPANQGVAPCPGSRGDFSWLLEPTGDGQVNLHSLAHGAGRRHARQVLHTGTKRAKSTLTTTALGSEVICTDADLLIEEMPEAYKSIGSVVEDMTDKGISKGVVKLRPVVTYKIREAGERERNRVLGPPTAIRRFCNVTPSSARRKALVRSLSSLFSSIISLATTTIGFEPLPKHGLSVPRTQRLHDTSAASPSKQVENGILYSDLTVGVPREVYPGERRVALTPTNAALLKKKGVARVLVERGAGTEAQFLDEQYTAAGATLVSREELFASSNVMLKVRPPLIDEEAKHIKEGSTVISFLYPAQNKPIVEALASRKVNSFAMDMIPRISRAQVFDALSSMANINGYKAVLEASNVFGRFLTGQTTAAGKIPPCKVLVIGAGVAGLSAIATARRMGAIVRGFDTRAAAREQVQSLGAEFLEVSIQEDGSGAGGYAKEMSKEFHDAEMALFMAQAKDVDIIITTALIPGKPAPKLITNEMVAAMKPGSVIVDLAAEAGGNVEACRPGIAHVHRGVTVIGYTDLPSRLPTQSSTLYSNNITKFLLSIGDGKLGIDLEDEVVRGSLVVHQGNILTPVPRVMPAPAVPPTQPAKGEDKPQTLAITPWQKTSREVATVATGMGTMVALGKATGTAFMDNFFTFGLAGLVGYRVVWGVAPALHSPLMSVTNALSGMVGIGGLFVLGGGYFPGTIPQALGALSVLLASVNVAGGFVITKRMLDMFKRKTDPPEYSYLYAVPAVVFTGGFLAAASTGMAGLVQAGYLTSSMLCIGSLSGLGSQATARQGNALGMLGVGSGVIASLAAVGFPTETLVQFAGLASMGGLIGTVLGRRITATDLPQMVAALHSVVGLAAVLTSIGSVLADVSHVSTLHLTTAYLGVLIGM
;
A
#
# COMPACT_ATOMS: atom_id res chain seq x y z
N MET A 1 -30.64 -32.83 -40.49
CA MET A 1 -29.38 -32.06 -40.41
C MET A 1 -28.53 -32.62 -39.26
N PRO A 2 -27.19 -32.64 -39.34
CA PRO A 2 -26.35 -33.10 -38.23
C PRO A 2 -26.51 -32.17 -37.02
N SER A 3 -26.43 -32.74 -35.81
CA SER A 3 -26.44 -31.98 -34.56
C SER A 3 -25.28 -30.98 -34.53
N ARG A 4 -25.55 -29.75 -34.10
CA ARG A 4 -24.55 -28.68 -34.11
C ARG A 4 -24.32 -28.09 -32.73
N THR A 5 -23.09 -27.68 -32.50
CA THR A 5 -22.65 -27.14 -31.21
C THR A 5 -22.75 -25.62 -31.22
N VAL A 6 -23.48 -25.05 -30.26
CA VAL A 6 -23.58 -23.60 -30.07
C VAL A 6 -23.07 -23.25 -28.68
N THR A 7 -22.15 -22.27 -28.62
CA THR A 7 -21.63 -21.76 -27.34
C THR A 7 -22.52 -20.62 -26.86
N ILE A 8 -23.11 -20.79 -25.68
CA ILE A 8 -23.96 -19.80 -25.02
C ILE A 8 -23.08 -19.00 -24.05
N ILE A 9 -23.15 -17.68 -24.11
CA ILE A 9 -22.33 -16.75 -23.31
C ILE A 9 -23.26 -15.83 -22.52
N LEU A 10 -23.01 -15.62 -21.23
CA LEU A 10 -23.79 -14.65 -20.45
C LEU A 10 -23.39 -13.22 -20.82
N ASN A 11 -24.34 -12.40 -21.28
CA ASN A 11 -24.09 -11.04 -21.78
C ASN A 11 -23.49 -10.10 -20.71
N ALA A 12 -23.98 -10.17 -19.48
CA ALA A 12 -23.43 -9.41 -18.36
C ALA A 12 -22.02 -9.88 -17.91
N ASN A 13 -21.61 -11.10 -18.26
CA ASN A 13 -20.31 -11.65 -17.84
C ASN A 13 -19.80 -12.73 -18.82
N HIS A 14 -18.97 -12.31 -19.77
CA HIS A 14 -18.48 -13.18 -20.84
C HIS A 14 -17.54 -14.32 -20.42
N SER A 15 -17.11 -14.38 -19.15
CA SER A 15 -16.35 -15.54 -18.66
C SER A 15 -17.26 -16.75 -18.41
N LYS A 16 -18.56 -16.54 -18.19
CA LYS A 16 -19.54 -17.61 -18.07
C LYS A 16 -20.02 -18.05 -19.45
N LYS A 17 -19.62 -19.26 -19.84
CA LYS A 17 -19.98 -19.90 -21.09
C LYS A 17 -20.46 -21.32 -20.83
N CYS A 18 -21.44 -21.78 -21.58
CA CYS A 18 -21.79 -23.19 -21.65
C CYS A 18 -21.99 -23.58 -23.12
N VAL A 19 -21.98 -24.87 -23.38
CA VAL A 19 -22.08 -25.41 -24.73
C VAL A 19 -23.35 -26.23 -24.80
N LEU A 20 -24.18 -25.95 -25.81
CA LEU A 20 -25.40 -26.67 -26.11
C LEU A 20 -25.26 -27.41 -27.43
N LEU A 21 -25.62 -28.69 -27.45
CA LEU A 21 -25.76 -29.47 -28.67
C LEU A 21 -27.21 -29.38 -29.15
N LEU A 22 -27.45 -28.62 -30.22
CA LEU A 22 -28.78 -28.47 -30.82
C LEU A 22 -29.08 -29.67 -31.71
N LYS A 23 -30.19 -30.38 -31.44
CA LYS A 23 -30.72 -31.44 -32.29
C LYS A 23 -31.72 -30.85 -33.30
N ALA A 24 -31.95 -31.56 -34.40
CA ALA A 24 -32.81 -31.09 -35.49
C ALA A 24 -34.29 -30.88 -35.10
N GLU A 25 -34.71 -31.39 -33.94
CA GLU A 25 -36.10 -31.41 -33.45
C GLU A 25 -36.37 -30.38 -32.34
N ASP A 26 -35.34 -29.65 -31.85
CA ASP A 26 -35.48 -28.72 -30.73
C ASP A 26 -35.90 -27.31 -31.18
N ILE A 27 -36.82 -26.66 -30.44
CA ILE A 27 -37.10 -25.21 -30.59
C ILE A 27 -35.87 -24.45 -30.08
N PRO A 28 -35.05 -23.82 -30.95
CA PRO A 28 -33.68 -23.47 -30.59
C PRO A 28 -33.56 -22.42 -29.47
N ILE A 29 -34.52 -21.50 -29.38
CA ILE A 29 -34.50 -20.38 -28.44
C ILE A 29 -34.82 -20.85 -27.00
N GLU A 30 -35.85 -21.67 -26.83
CA GLU A 30 -36.23 -22.19 -25.52
C GLU A 30 -35.15 -23.12 -24.95
N ALA A 31 -34.55 -23.96 -25.79
CA ALA A 31 -33.44 -24.82 -25.39
C ALA A 31 -32.22 -24.02 -24.93
N ILE A 32 -31.86 -22.94 -25.64
CA ILE A 32 -30.76 -22.04 -25.26
C ILE A 32 -31.05 -21.34 -23.93
N LEU A 33 -32.25 -20.78 -23.75
CA LEU A 33 -32.62 -20.10 -22.50
C LEU A 33 -32.73 -21.08 -21.33
N HIS A 34 -33.26 -22.29 -21.55
CA HIS A 34 -33.35 -23.33 -20.52
C HIS A 34 -31.96 -23.77 -20.05
N GLU A 35 -31.07 -24.09 -20.99
CA GLU A 35 -29.69 -24.51 -20.68
C GLU A 35 -28.91 -23.37 -20.01
N ALA A 36 -29.08 -22.13 -20.48
CA ALA A 36 -28.48 -20.96 -19.85
C ALA A 36 -28.98 -20.72 -18.42
N ARG A 37 -30.30 -20.82 -18.18
CA ARG A 37 -30.90 -20.65 -16.84
C ARG A 37 -30.36 -21.70 -15.88
N ASN A 38 -30.25 -22.96 -16.34
CA ASN A 38 -29.74 -24.07 -15.55
C ASN A 38 -28.24 -23.94 -15.25
N LYS A 39 -27.40 -23.68 -16.27
CA LYS A 39 -25.94 -23.61 -16.11
C LYS A 39 -25.47 -22.33 -15.43
N PHE A 40 -26.09 -21.19 -15.71
CA PHE A 40 -25.70 -19.91 -15.11
C PHE A 40 -26.42 -19.61 -13.80
N ARG A 41 -27.46 -20.39 -13.44
CA ARG A 41 -28.32 -20.20 -12.25
C ARG A 41 -29.01 -18.84 -12.22
N VAL A 42 -29.49 -18.37 -13.37
CA VAL A 42 -30.14 -17.06 -13.53
C VAL A 42 -31.55 -17.26 -14.09
N LYS A 43 -32.60 -17.00 -13.30
CA LYS A 43 -33.99 -17.25 -13.71
C LYS A 43 -34.56 -16.23 -14.71
N ALA A 44 -34.05 -15.00 -14.72
CA ALA A 44 -34.61 -13.87 -15.47
C ALA A 44 -34.07 -13.70 -16.92
N LEU A 45 -33.35 -14.67 -17.48
CA LEU A 45 -32.83 -14.56 -18.86
C LEU A 45 -33.99 -14.58 -19.87
N SER A 46 -34.04 -13.59 -20.75
CA SER A 46 -35.17 -13.34 -21.67
C SER A 46 -34.74 -12.98 -23.09
N HIS A 47 -33.52 -12.45 -23.30
CA HIS A 47 -33.03 -12.00 -24.60
C HIS A 47 -31.85 -12.85 -25.07
N ILE A 48 -31.77 -13.11 -26.38
CA ILE A 48 -30.63 -13.78 -27.03
C ILE A 48 -30.11 -12.85 -28.14
N TYR A 49 -28.82 -12.55 -28.10
CA TYR A 49 -28.15 -11.75 -29.12
C TYR A 49 -27.18 -12.61 -29.95
N LEU A 50 -27.12 -12.33 -31.25
CA LEU A 50 -26.04 -12.78 -32.12
C LEU A 50 -24.78 -11.94 -31.89
N GLN A 51 -23.64 -12.43 -32.38
CA GLN A 51 -22.42 -11.64 -32.40
C GLN A 51 -22.67 -10.33 -33.18
N GLY A 52 -22.35 -9.18 -32.57
CA GLY A 52 -22.66 -7.88 -33.15
C GLY A 52 -24.00 -7.26 -32.74
N GLY A 53 -24.78 -7.91 -31.88
CA GLY A 53 -25.89 -7.28 -31.15
C GLY A 53 -27.28 -7.43 -31.75
N ALA A 54 -27.43 -8.16 -32.87
CA ALA A 54 -28.75 -8.45 -33.42
C ALA A 54 -29.55 -9.37 -32.47
N LEU A 55 -30.75 -8.92 -32.07
CA LEU A 55 -31.64 -9.69 -31.21
C LEU A 55 -32.31 -10.81 -32.00
N LEU A 56 -32.28 -12.02 -31.44
CA LEU A 56 -32.94 -13.19 -32.00
C LEU A 56 -34.42 -13.15 -31.62
N GLY A 57 -35.30 -12.95 -32.60
CA GLY A 57 -36.75 -12.89 -32.40
C GLY A 57 -37.36 -14.28 -32.14
N PRO A 58 -38.53 -14.37 -31.49
CA PRO A 58 -39.15 -15.64 -31.09
C PRO A 58 -39.47 -16.60 -32.25
N GLU A 59 -39.62 -16.08 -33.48
CA GLU A 59 -39.90 -16.88 -34.68
C GLU A 59 -38.65 -17.20 -35.52
N THR A 60 -37.46 -16.83 -35.06
CA THR A 60 -36.21 -17.02 -35.82
C THR A 60 -35.75 -18.48 -35.72
N ASP A 61 -35.86 -19.22 -36.82
CA ASP A 61 -35.31 -20.57 -36.90
C ASP A 61 -33.79 -20.53 -37.03
N LEU A 62 -33.11 -20.77 -35.91
CA LEU A 62 -31.67 -20.87 -35.81
C LEU A 62 -31.09 -21.91 -36.78
N ASN A 63 -31.83 -22.97 -37.17
CA ASN A 63 -31.36 -23.97 -38.13
C ASN A 63 -31.12 -23.40 -39.53
N THR A 64 -31.76 -22.27 -39.87
CA THR A 64 -31.51 -21.51 -41.12
C THR A 64 -30.24 -20.65 -41.07
N LEU A 65 -29.60 -20.53 -39.90
CA LEU A 65 -28.38 -19.74 -39.66
C LEU A 65 -27.21 -20.66 -39.24
N PRO A 66 -26.68 -21.52 -40.13
CA PRO A 66 -25.67 -22.53 -39.80
C PRO A 66 -24.31 -21.93 -39.37
N TRP A 67 -24.06 -20.67 -39.73
CA TRP A 67 -22.85 -19.91 -39.40
C TRP A 67 -22.82 -19.38 -37.96
N VAL A 68 -23.95 -19.43 -37.22
CA VAL A 68 -24.03 -18.99 -35.82
C VAL A 68 -23.45 -20.07 -34.91
N THR A 69 -22.24 -19.82 -34.39
CA THR A 69 -21.54 -20.73 -33.45
C THR A 69 -21.56 -20.23 -32.00
N LYS A 70 -21.91 -18.96 -31.78
CA LYS A 70 -21.95 -18.30 -30.47
C LYS A 70 -23.17 -17.40 -30.34
N VAL A 71 -23.79 -17.40 -29.15
CA VAL A 71 -24.94 -16.56 -28.81
C VAL A 71 -24.78 -15.98 -27.40
N TRP A 72 -25.32 -14.78 -27.17
CA TRP A 72 -25.25 -14.09 -25.88
C TRP A 72 -26.63 -14.01 -25.25
N VAL A 73 -26.77 -14.49 -24.02
CA VAL A 73 -28.05 -14.46 -23.28
C VAL A 73 -28.06 -13.35 -22.24
N ALA A 74 -29.15 -12.59 -22.17
CA ALA A 74 -29.29 -11.41 -21.31
C ALA A 74 -30.62 -11.43 -20.53
N LYS A 75 -30.70 -10.68 -19.42
CA LYS A 75 -31.95 -10.50 -18.64
C LYS A 75 -32.85 -9.38 -19.21
N GLY A 76 -32.40 -8.72 -20.28
CA GLY A 76 -32.99 -7.50 -20.83
C GLY A 76 -31.97 -6.36 -20.95
N GLU A 77 -30.74 -6.53 -20.44
CA GLU A 77 -29.65 -5.58 -20.69
C GLU A 77 -29.17 -5.62 -22.16
N PRO A 78 -28.75 -4.47 -22.73
CA PRO A 78 -28.29 -4.38 -24.11
C PRO A 78 -27.02 -5.21 -24.35
N TYR A 79 -26.81 -5.62 -25.61
CA TYR A 79 -25.66 -6.42 -26.01
C TYR A 79 -24.33 -5.75 -25.65
N ASN A 80 -23.47 -6.46 -24.92
CA ASN A 80 -22.15 -5.99 -24.50
C ASN A 80 -21.00 -6.80 -25.14
N GLY A 81 -21.32 -7.73 -26.05
CA GLY A 81 -20.37 -8.63 -26.69
C GLY A 81 -19.54 -8.00 -27.82
N PRO A 82 -18.55 -8.75 -28.35
CA PRO A 82 -17.70 -8.29 -29.44
C PRO A 82 -18.53 -7.97 -30.70
N PRO A 83 -18.16 -6.94 -31.48
CA PRO A 83 -18.85 -6.62 -32.73
C PRO A 83 -18.82 -7.81 -33.70
N SER A 84 -19.78 -7.85 -34.63
CA SER A 84 -19.70 -8.76 -35.78
C SER A 84 -18.44 -8.41 -36.58
N ALA A 85 -17.73 -9.42 -37.08
CA ALA A 85 -16.58 -9.17 -37.94
C ALA A 85 -17.07 -8.37 -39.17
N PRO A 86 -16.54 -7.16 -39.43
CA PRO A 86 -16.89 -6.45 -40.64
C PRO A 86 -16.42 -7.27 -41.84
N ALA A 87 -17.23 -7.34 -42.89
CA ALA A 87 -16.75 -7.77 -44.19
C ALA A 87 -15.53 -6.89 -44.53
N ARG A 88 -14.36 -7.51 -44.71
CA ARG A 88 -13.12 -6.81 -45.06
C ARG A 88 -13.33 -6.02 -46.35
N SER A 89 -13.58 -4.72 -46.25
CA SER A 89 -13.43 -3.79 -47.37
C SER A 89 -11.96 -3.34 -47.43
N LYS A 90 -11.44 -3.24 -48.65
CA LYS A 90 -10.02 -2.98 -48.97
C LYS A 90 -9.58 -1.52 -48.78
N GLY A 91 -10.03 -0.82 -47.73
CA GLY A 91 -9.56 0.52 -47.40
C GLY A 91 -8.73 0.49 -46.13
N VAL A 92 -7.41 0.45 -46.22
CA VAL A 92 -6.54 0.56 -45.03
C VAL A 92 -6.26 2.04 -44.84
N GLY A 93 -6.97 2.70 -43.92
CA GLY A 93 -6.61 4.05 -43.48
C GLY A 93 -5.19 4.06 -42.87
N GLU A 94 -4.52 5.21 -42.95
CA GLU A 94 -3.16 5.36 -42.44
C GLU A 94 -3.14 5.28 -40.90
N VAL A 95 -2.18 4.57 -40.32
CA VAL A 95 -1.97 4.50 -38.86
C VAL A 95 -0.70 5.26 -38.50
N ARG A 96 -0.81 6.25 -37.61
CA ARG A 96 0.31 7.04 -37.08
C ARG A 96 0.46 6.76 -35.59
N ILE A 97 1.65 6.35 -35.12
CA ILE A 97 1.93 6.17 -33.70
C ILE A 97 3.01 7.17 -33.31
N ILE A 98 2.69 8.07 -32.38
CA ILE A 98 3.59 9.15 -31.97
C ILE A 98 4.60 8.67 -30.92
N ALA A 99 4.23 7.65 -30.14
CA ALA A 99 5.07 7.09 -29.08
C ALA A 99 6.31 6.37 -29.63
N GLU A 100 7.50 6.72 -29.14
CA GLU A 100 8.75 5.99 -29.42
C GLU A 100 9.36 5.41 -28.15
N LYS A 101 9.39 6.21 -27.07
CA LYS A 101 9.93 5.86 -25.77
C LYS A 101 8.86 5.29 -24.84
N THR A 102 7.65 5.84 -24.89
CA THR A 102 6.56 5.44 -23.99
C THR A 102 6.04 4.06 -24.35
N PHE A 103 5.88 3.22 -23.33
CA PHE A 103 5.27 1.89 -23.48
C PHE A 103 3.82 1.99 -24.00
N ILE A 104 3.54 1.30 -25.11
CA ILE A 104 2.19 1.10 -25.64
C ILE A 104 1.86 -0.40 -25.59
N ASP A 105 0.66 -0.75 -25.11
CA ASP A 105 0.17 -2.13 -25.12
C ASP A 105 -0.20 -2.56 -26.55
N ASP A 106 0.28 -3.73 -27.00
CA ASP A 106 0.03 -4.25 -28.35
C ASP A 106 -1.46 -4.34 -28.69
N ARG A 107 -2.34 -4.55 -27.70
CA ARG A 107 -3.79 -4.57 -27.92
C ARG A 107 -4.32 -3.19 -28.31
N ALA A 108 -3.72 -2.12 -27.80
CA ALA A 108 -4.12 -0.75 -28.14
C ALA A 108 -3.74 -0.42 -29.59
N ILE A 109 -2.55 -0.85 -30.02
CA ILE A 109 -2.09 -0.72 -31.41
C ILE A 109 -3.05 -1.47 -32.34
N LYS A 110 -3.34 -2.73 -32.02
CA LYS A 110 -4.29 -3.54 -32.80
C LYS A 110 -5.68 -2.91 -32.87
N GLN A 111 -6.18 -2.37 -31.76
CA GLN A 111 -7.46 -1.64 -31.75
C GLN A 111 -7.40 -0.38 -32.65
N LEU A 112 -6.26 0.32 -32.70
CA LEU A 112 -6.08 1.49 -33.57
C LEU A 112 -6.04 1.09 -35.05
N GLU A 113 -5.36 0.00 -35.39
CA GLU A 113 -5.35 -0.60 -36.74
C GLU A 113 -6.76 -1.04 -37.18
N GLU A 114 -7.53 -1.65 -36.26
CA GLU A 114 -8.93 -2.03 -36.51
C GLU A 114 -9.82 -0.80 -36.78
N VAL A 115 -9.57 0.32 -36.08
CA VAL A 115 -10.25 1.60 -36.33
C VAL A 115 -9.87 2.17 -37.69
N ALA A 116 -8.60 2.11 -38.07
CA ALA A 116 -8.13 2.57 -39.38
C ALA A 116 -8.74 1.77 -40.55
N GLY A 117 -9.18 0.53 -40.30
CA GLY A 117 -9.92 -0.28 -41.25
C GLY A 117 -11.43 0.01 -41.34
N LEU A 118 -11.97 0.95 -40.55
CA LEU A 118 -13.39 1.29 -40.62
C LEU A 118 -13.73 2.09 -41.90
N PRO A 119 -14.90 1.88 -42.51
CA PRO A 119 -15.30 2.59 -43.73
C PRO A 119 -15.22 4.12 -43.61
N GLY A 120 -14.50 4.78 -44.50
CA GLY A 120 -14.42 6.24 -44.52
C GLY A 120 -13.47 6.85 -43.47
N VAL A 121 -12.77 6.02 -42.67
CA VAL A 121 -11.60 6.46 -41.89
C VAL A 121 -10.41 6.60 -42.84
N MET A 122 -9.72 7.74 -42.74
CA MET A 122 -8.56 8.06 -43.59
C MET A 122 -7.25 7.95 -42.82
N VAL A 123 -7.23 8.45 -41.57
CA VAL A 123 -6.05 8.44 -40.71
C VAL A 123 -6.45 8.19 -39.26
N ALA A 124 -5.73 7.31 -38.56
CA ALA A 124 -5.85 7.09 -37.12
C ALA A 124 -4.49 7.33 -36.44
N ALA A 125 -4.43 8.32 -35.54
CA ALA A 125 -3.22 8.71 -34.83
C ALA A 125 -3.30 8.33 -33.34
N GLY A 126 -2.35 7.51 -32.87
CA GLY A 126 -2.17 7.17 -31.46
C GLY A 126 -1.17 8.09 -30.78
N MET A 127 -1.60 8.77 -29.73
CA MET A 127 -0.77 9.61 -28.87
C MET A 127 0.06 8.75 -27.90
N PRO A 128 1.09 9.29 -27.22
CA PRO A 128 1.90 8.49 -26.29
C PRO A 128 1.12 7.91 -25.09
N ASP A 129 -0.02 8.48 -24.74
CA ASP A 129 -0.95 7.96 -23.72
C ASP A 129 -1.87 6.83 -24.22
N LEU A 130 -1.70 6.36 -25.47
CA LEU A 130 -2.49 5.28 -26.09
C LEU A 130 -2.54 4.00 -25.24
N HIS A 131 -3.74 3.52 -24.93
CA HIS A 131 -3.95 2.29 -24.17
C HIS A 131 -5.26 1.58 -24.56
N PRO A 132 -5.41 0.28 -24.24
CA PRO A 132 -6.58 -0.48 -24.65
C PRO A 132 -7.83 0.03 -23.94
N GLY A 133 -8.88 0.29 -24.71
CA GLY A 133 -10.22 0.59 -24.17
C GLY A 133 -11.17 -0.60 -24.31
N ASN A 134 -12.38 -0.46 -23.75
CA ASN A 134 -13.40 -1.52 -23.79
C ASN A 134 -13.81 -1.91 -25.22
N ARG A 135 -13.74 -0.95 -26.16
CA ARG A 135 -14.22 -1.12 -27.54
C ARG A 135 -13.24 -0.58 -28.57
N PHE A 136 -12.82 0.66 -28.37
CA PHE A 136 -11.82 1.36 -29.16
C PHE A 136 -10.68 1.79 -28.24
N PRO A 137 -9.48 2.07 -28.78
CA PRO A 137 -8.38 2.50 -27.93
C PRO A 137 -8.67 3.90 -27.36
N ILE A 138 -7.99 4.23 -26.28
CA ILE A 138 -8.05 5.55 -25.64
C ILE A 138 -6.66 6.17 -25.75
N GLY A 139 -6.56 7.48 -25.94
CA GLY A 139 -5.30 8.17 -26.28
C GLY A 139 -5.10 8.28 -27.78
N CYS A 140 -6.17 8.50 -28.55
CA CYS A 140 -6.10 8.58 -30.01
C CYS A 140 -7.00 9.65 -30.62
N ALA A 141 -6.62 10.10 -31.82
CA ALA A 141 -7.41 10.93 -32.71
C ALA A 141 -7.64 10.19 -34.05
N VAL A 142 -8.84 10.32 -34.64
CA VAL A 142 -9.22 9.58 -35.85
C VAL A 142 -9.92 10.51 -36.84
N ALA A 143 -9.33 10.69 -38.01
CA ALA A 143 -9.88 11.52 -39.10
C ALA A 143 -10.70 10.65 -40.07
N ALA A 144 -11.96 11.02 -40.27
CA ALA A 144 -12.89 10.32 -41.16
C ALA A 144 -13.75 11.29 -41.99
N GLY A 145 -14.30 10.81 -43.10
CA GLY A 145 -15.19 11.59 -43.98
C GLY A 145 -16.59 11.88 -43.39
N GLY A 146 -16.91 11.28 -42.25
CA GLY A 146 -18.19 11.38 -41.54
C GLY A 146 -18.00 11.00 -40.08
N ILE A 147 -19.09 10.86 -39.33
CA ILE A 147 -19.04 10.73 -37.87
C ILE A 147 -19.22 9.28 -37.41
N TYR A 148 -18.39 8.88 -36.46
CA TYR A 148 -18.54 7.65 -35.68
C TYR A 148 -18.76 7.99 -34.20
N PRO A 149 -20.01 7.99 -33.71
CA PRO A 149 -20.30 8.29 -32.30
C PRO A 149 -19.55 7.39 -31.32
N ALA A 150 -19.38 6.12 -31.69
CA ALA A 150 -18.72 5.13 -30.85
C ALA A 150 -17.21 5.36 -30.68
N LEU A 151 -16.55 6.10 -31.59
CA LEU A 151 -15.14 6.49 -31.42
C LEU A 151 -14.95 7.52 -30.31
N ILE A 152 -15.96 8.36 -30.02
CA ILE A 152 -15.95 9.29 -28.87
C ILE A 152 -16.40 8.57 -27.59
N GLY A 153 -17.34 7.63 -27.73
CA GLY A 153 -17.84 6.78 -26.65
C GLY A 153 -18.74 7.53 -25.65
N SER A 154 -18.95 6.92 -24.48
CA SER A 154 -19.87 7.42 -23.43
C SER A 154 -19.41 8.71 -22.76
N ASP A 155 -18.16 9.10 -22.99
CA ASP A 155 -17.48 10.18 -22.28
C ASP A 155 -17.41 11.46 -23.12
N VAL A 156 -18.35 11.66 -24.06
CA VAL A 156 -18.43 12.90 -24.87
C VAL A 156 -18.46 14.13 -23.95
N GLY A 157 -17.67 15.15 -24.29
CA GLY A 157 -17.52 16.36 -23.48
C GLY A 157 -16.54 16.23 -22.30
N CYS A 158 -15.97 15.04 -22.04
CA CYS A 158 -14.91 14.90 -21.05
C CYS A 158 -13.74 15.81 -21.38
N GLY A 159 -13.30 16.58 -20.38
CA GLY A 159 -12.33 17.65 -20.56
C GLY A 159 -11.64 18.02 -19.26
N ILE A 160 -10.60 18.84 -19.36
CA ILE A 160 -9.79 19.30 -18.25
C ILE A 160 -9.72 20.83 -18.29
N ALA A 161 -10.01 21.46 -17.16
CA ALA A 161 -9.93 22.91 -17.00
C ALA A 161 -9.02 23.30 -15.83
N LEU A 162 -8.33 24.43 -15.96
CA LEU A 162 -7.45 24.99 -14.94
C LEU A 162 -7.98 26.34 -14.46
N TYR A 163 -8.02 26.53 -13.15
CA TYR A 163 -8.51 27.75 -12.50
C TYR A 163 -7.52 28.25 -11.45
N PRO A 164 -7.42 29.56 -11.24
CA PRO A 164 -6.74 30.11 -10.08
C PRO A 164 -7.56 29.81 -8.83
N LEU A 165 -6.92 29.31 -7.79
CA LEU A 165 -7.58 28.94 -6.54
C LEU A 165 -7.21 29.89 -5.40
N ALA A 166 -5.93 30.19 -5.21
CA ALA A 166 -5.45 31.15 -4.21
C ALA A 166 -4.16 31.84 -4.69
N PRO A 167 -3.92 33.12 -4.32
CA PRO A 167 -2.71 33.84 -4.70
C PRO A 167 -1.44 33.27 -4.05
N PRO A 168 -0.24 33.67 -4.52
CA PRO A 168 1.03 33.22 -3.98
C PRO A 168 1.15 33.37 -2.45
N SER A 169 1.72 32.36 -1.81
CA SER A 169 1.90 32.30 -0.36
C SER A 169 3.30 31.84 0.00
N LYS A 170 3.94 32.45 1.01
CA LYS A 170 5.28 32.04 1.49
C LYS A 170 5.36 30.62 2.04
N SER A 171 4.24 29.91 2.19
CA SER A 171 4.21 28.52 2.64
C SER A 171 3.15 27.73 1.90
N VAL A 172 3.55 26.57 1.36
CA VAL A 172 2.63 25.58 0.77
C VAL A 172 1.61 25.15 1.83
N PRO A 173 0.29 25.24 1.56
CA PRO A 173 -0.73 24.86 2.53
C PRO A 173 -0.66 23.36 2.84
N ASN A 174 -0.94 23.01 4.09
CA ASN A 174 -0.94 21.61 4.54
C ASN A 174 -1.97 20.77 3.74
N PRO A 175 -1.54 19.72 3.01
CA PRO A 175 -2.41 18.88 2.18
C PRO A 175 -3.60 18.28 2.94
N THR A 176 -3.36 17.71 4.13
CA THR A 176 -4.39 17.06 4.96
C THR A 176 -5.46 18.08 5.39
N LYS A 177 -5.04 19.32 5.70
CA LYS A 177 -5.94 20.41 6.04
C LYS A 177 -6.79 20.84 4.84
N LEU A 178 -6.17 21.03 3.67
CA LEU A 178 -6.92 21.32 2.43
C LEU A 178 -7.94 20.22 2.13
N ALA A 179 -7.52 18.96 2.24
CA ALA A 179 -8.38 17.80 2.02
C ALA A 179 -9.56 17.72 3.00
N SER A 180 -9.42 18.28 4.21
CA SER A 180 -10.50 18.31 5.21
C SER A 180 -11.67 19.22 4.82
N TYR A 181 -11.43 20.26 4.02
CA TYR A 181 -12.46 21.22 3.60
C TYR A 181 -13.34 20.70 2.46
N LEU A 182 -12.82 19.80 1.63
CA LEU A 182 -13.51 19.28 0.45
C LEU A 182 -14.55 18.22 0.86
N ARG A 183 -15.80 18.64 1.05
CA ARG A 183 -16.92 17.80 1.50
C ARG A 183 -18.17 18.09 0.70
N GLY A 184 -18.97 17.05 0.44
CA GLY A 184 -20.28 17.17 -0.21
C GLY A 184 -20.21 17.62 -1.67
N LEU A 185 -19.10 17.35 -2.38
CA LEU A 185 -18.91 17.66 -3.80
C LEU A 185 -19.50 16.61 -4.74
N ASP A 186 -19.72 15.38 -4.25
CA ASP A 186 -20.37 14.30 -5.00
C ASP A 186 -21.89 14.22 -4.78
N GLU A 187 -22.43 15.09 -3.92
CA GLU A 187 -23.88 15.21 -3.71
C GLU A 187 -24.49 16.18 -4.74
N PRO A 188 -25.78 16.00 -5.09
CA PRO A 188 -26.53 16.95 -5.93
C PRO A 188 -26.32 18.38 -5.45
N TRP A 189 -26.08 19.28 -6.41
CA TRP A 189 -25.94 20.69 -6.11
C TRP A 189 -27.30 21.28 -5.68
N SER A 190 -27.28 22.11 -4.64
CA SER A 190 -28.49 22.69 -4.06
C SER A 190 -28.96 23.97 -4.77
N GLY A 191 -28.15 24.53 -5.67
CA GLY A 191 -28.51 25.71 -6.46
C GLY A 191 -29.41 25.39 -7.65
N SER A 192 -29.89 26.43 -8.32
CA SER A 192 -30.70 26.30 -9.54
C SER A 192 -29.85 25.83 -10.71
N THR A 193 -29.99 24.54 -11.07
CA THR A 193 -29.26 23.96 -12.22
C THR A 193 -29.68 24.58 -13.54
N ALA A 194 -30.95 25.02 -13.65
CA ALA A 194 -31.48 25.68 -14.84
C ALA A 194 -30.79 27.03 -15.09
N ASP A 195 -30.69 27.86 -14.06
CA ASP A 195 -30.05 29.19 -14.18
C ASP A 195 -28.56 29.05 -14.49
N TRP A 196 -27.88 28.08 -13.85
CA TRP A 196 -26.48 27.81 -14.14
C TRP A 196 -26.24 27.40 -15.59
N LEU A 197 -27.07 26.49 -16.12
CA LEU A 197 -26.98 26.04 -17.50
C LEU A 197 -27.32 27.14 -18.51
N ALA A 198 -28.21 28.07 -18.17
CA ALA A 198 -28.56 29.20 -19.01
C ALA A 198 -27.34 30.09 -19.36
N HIS A 199 -26.36 30.22 -18.46
CA HIS A 199 -25.10 30.93 -18.75
C HIS A 199 -24.29 30.33 -19.92
N TYR A 200 -24.53 29.07 -20.27
CA TYR A 200 -23.87 28.36 -21.38
C TYR A 200 -24.80 28.22 -22.61
N GLY A 201 -25.89 28.98 -22.65
CA GLY A 201 -26.89 28.94 -23.72
C GLY A 201 -27.65 27.61 -23.77
N ILE A 202 -27.77 26.94 -22.63
CA ILE A 202 -28.51 25.68 -22.49
C ILE A 202 -29.88 25.99 -21.89
N THR A 203 -30.92 25.85 -22.69
CA THR A 203 -32.33 26.04 -22.29
C THR A 203 -33.08 24.71 -22.14
N ARG A 204 -32.48 23.61 -22.58
CA ARG A 204 -33.07 22.26 -22.52
C ARG A 204 -32.79 21.61 -21.19
N HIS A 205 -33.77 20.86 -20.68
CA HIS A 205 -33.67 20.14 -19.42
C HIS A 205 -33.45 18.65 -19.67
N SER A 206 -32.52 18.07 -18.93
CA SER A 206 -32.25 16.63 -18.92
C SER A 206 -32.41 16.04 -17.52
N GLU A 207 -32.70 14.74 -17.44
CA GLU A 207 -32.81 14.04 -16.16
C GLU A 207 -31.50 14.03 -15.34
N TRP A 208 -30.38 14.36 -15.99
CA TRP A 208 -29.06 14.40 -15.39
C TRP A 208 -28.75 15.73 -14.69
N ASP A 209 -29.46 16.80 -15.03
CA ASP A 209 -29.15 18.16 -14.57
C ASP A 209 -29.18 18.23 -13.05
N GLN A 210 -30.29 17.84 -12.42
CA GLN A 210 -30.43 17.91 -10.96
C GLN A 210 -29.53 16.90 -10.22
N LYS A 211 -29.27 15.74 -10.81
CA LYS A 211 -28.57 14.63 -10.14
C LYS A 211 -27.05 14.71 -10.26
N SER A 212 -26.55 15.20 -11.40
CA SER A 212 -25.15 15.06 -11.78
C SER A 212 -24.41 16.38 -11.96
N LEU A 213 -25.11 17.49 -12.22
CA LEU A 213 -24.46 18.78 -12.43
C LEU A 213 -23.79 19.25 -11.12
N GLY A 214 -22.54 19.70 -11.25
CA GLY A 214 -21.66 20.10 -10.16
C GLY A 214 -20.94 18.95 -9.47
N THR A 215 -21.06 17.71 -9.96
CA THR A 215 -20.36 16.55 -9.37
C THR A 215 -19.09 16.19 -10.16
N VAL A 216 -18.07 15.73 -9.42
CA VAL A 216 -16.81 15.22 -10.00
C VAL A 216 -17.07 13.86 -10.63
N GLY A 217 -17.60 12.96 -9.79
CA GLY A 217 -18.07 11.62 -10.05
C GLY A 217 -16.99 10.58 -10.43
N ALA A 218 -17.42 9.33 -10.59
CA ALA A 218 -16.52 8.16 -10.56
C ALA A 218 -15.68 7.93 -11.84
N GLY A 219 -14.81 6.91 -11.78
CA GLY A 219 -13.98 6.43 -12.88
C GLY A 219 -12.69 7.23 -13.05
N ASN A 220 -12.39 7.67 -14.27
CA ASN A 220 -11.18 8.44 -14.59
C ASN A 220 -11.29 9.93 -14.24
N HIS A 221 -12.47 10.45 -13.86
CA HIS A 221 -12.68 11.84 -13.46
C HIS A 221 -12.08 12.14 -12.08
N PHE A 222 -11.60 13.36 -11.86
CA PHE A 222 -11.01 13.84 -10.61
C PHE A 222 -10.85 15.37 -10.63
N PHE A 223 -10.43 15.97 -9.52
CA PHE A 223 -9.77 17.28 -9.57
C PHE A 223 -8.51 17.29 -8.69
N GLU A 224 -7.58 18.18 -9.00
CA GLU A 224 -6.34 18.37 -8.24
C GLU A 224 -6.18 19.83 -7.83
N ILE A 225 -5.88 20.04 -6.55
CA ILE A 225 -5.27 21.29 -6.10
C ILE A 225 -3.77 21.13 -6.32
N THR A 226 -3.16 22.04 -7.09
CA THR A 226 -1.78 21.97 -7.52
C THR A 226 -1.03 23.27 -7.22
N ILE A 227 0.30 23.19 -7.17
CA ILE A 227 1.22 24.34 -7.19
C ILE A 227 2.17 24.18 -8.38
N ILE A 228 2.79 25.28 -8.82
CA ILE A 228 3.86 25.22 -9.80
C ILE A 228 5.12 24.69 -9.11
N GLU A 229 5.63 23.57 -9.61
CA GLU A 229 6.94 23.02 -9.21
C GLU A 229 8.06 23.69 -9.98
N LYS A 230 7.84 23.89 -11.28
CA LYS A 230 8.83 24.43 -12.19
C LYS A 230 8.16 25.10 -13.38
N ILE A 231 8.66 26.27 -13.76
CA ILE A 231 8.33 26.93 -15.02
C ILE A 231 9.38 26.51 -16.06
N GLU A 232 8.93 25.97 -17.18
CA GLU A 232 9.78 25.55 -18.31
C GLU A 232 9.80 26.64 -19.40
N ASP A 233 8.66 27.33 -19.61
CA ASP A 233 8.54 28.46 -20.52
C ASP A 233 7.96 29.68 -19.79
N ALA A 234 8.83 30.64 -19.47
CA ALA A 234 8.46 31.83 -18.70
C ALA A 234 7.54 32.78 -19.47
N GLU A 235 7.67 32.89 -20.79
CA GLU A 235 6.85 33.76 -21.62
C GLU A 235 5.42 33.22 -21.71
N ALA A 236 5.28 31.92 -21.99
CA ALA A 236 3.98 31.25 -22.01
C ALA A 236 3.32 31.24 -20.63
N ALA A 237 4.09 31.02 -19.55
CA ALA A 237 3.57 31.10 -18.18
C ALA A 237 3.07 32.51 -17.82
N ALA A 238 3.82 33.56 -18.19
CA ALA A 238 3.41 34.95 -17.97
C ALA A 238 2.13 35.30 -18.76
N ARG A 239 2.02 34.85 -20.01
CA ARG A 239 0.82 35.01 -20.86
C ARG A 239 -0.43 34.39 -20.24
N LEU A 240 -0.27 33.28 -19.52
CA LEU A 240 -1.35 32.60 -18.79
C LEU A 240 -1.60 33.15 -17.38
N GLY A 241 -0.85 34.16 -16.93
CA GLY A 241 -0.96 34.71 -15.57
C GLY A 241 -0.55 33.73 -14.47
N LEU A 242 0.34 32.79 -14.79
CA LEU A 242 0.82 31.79 -13.85
C LEU A 242 1.92 32.37 -12.94
N GLN A 243 1.84 32.08 -11.65
CA GLN A 243 2.71 32.61 -10.61
C GLN A 243 3.18 31.45 -9.72
N GLU A 244 4.48 31.44 -9.41
CA GLU A 244 5.04 30.52 -8.43
C GLU A 244 4.35 30.72 -7.06
N ASP A 245 4.30 29.66 -6.26
CA ASP A 245 3.67 29.64 -4.93
C ASP A 245 2.14 29.89 -4.87
N ALA A 246 1.47 30.14 -6.01
CA ALA A 246 0.01 30.21 -6.09
C ALA A 246 -0.62 28.81 -6.11
N LEU A 247 -1.87 28.70 -5.66
CA LEU A 247 -2.66 27.47 -5.79
C LEU A 247 -3.51 27.52 -7.06
N TYR A 248 -3.50 26.42 -7.78
CA TYR A 248 -4.34 26.19 -8.95
C TYR A 248 -5.26 24.99 -8.74
N LEU A 249 -6.44 25.03 -9.34
CA LEU A 249 -7.39 23.93 -9.36
C LEU A 249 -7.49 23.38 -10.77
N LEU A 250 -7.11 22.11 -10.94
CA LEU A 250 -7.26 21.36 -12.18
C LEU A 250 -8.47 20.44 -12.07
N VAL A 251 -9.50 20.63 -12.89
CA VAL A 251 -10.75 19.87 -12.82
C VAL A 251 -10.90 19.00 -14.07
N HIS A 252 -11.00 17.69 -13.89
CA HIS A 252 -11.24 16.70 -14.95
C HIS A 252 -12.59 16.02 -14.77
N THR A 253 -13.59 16.46 -15.54
CA THR A 253 -14.92 15.84 -15.57
C THR A 253 -15.59 16.02 -16.94
N GLY A 254 -16.65 15.26 -17.21
CA GLY A 254 -17.37 15.23 -18.48
C GLY A 254 -18.88 15.44 -18.33
N SER A 255 -19.62 15.06 -19.38
CA SER A 255 -21.09 15.17 -19.46
C SER A 255 -21.85 14.17 -18.57
N ARG A 256 -21.13 13.37 -17.77
CA ARG A 256 -21.70 12.39 -16.84
C ARG A 256 -22.62 11.39 -17.57
N GLY A 257 -23.79 11.06 -17.02
CA GLY A 257 -24.71 10.09 -17.63
C GLY A 257 -25.28 10.51 -18.99
N LEU A 258 -25.25 11.81 -19.33
CA LEU A 258 -25.76 12.33 -20.58
C LEU A 258 -25.00 11.76 -21.79
N GLY A 259 -23.67 11.74 -21.76
CA GLY A 259 -22.87 11.21 -22.87
C GLY A 259 -23.12 9.73 -23.14
N ALA A 260 -23.29 8.94 -22.07
CA ALA A 260 -23.68 7.54 -22.17
C ALA A 260 -25.06 7.38 -22.82
N SER A 261 -26.03 8.24 -22.46
CA SER A 261 -27.38 8.22 -23.05
C SER A 261 -27.37 8.57 -24.55
N ILE A 262 -26.52 9.53 -24.97
CA ILE A 262 -26.36 9.90 -26.38
C ILE A 262 -25.76 8.74 -27.17
N LEU A 263 -24.70 8.12 -26.65
CA LEU A 263 -24.10 6.95 -27.29
C LEU A 263 -25.12 5.79 -27.41
N ALA A 264 -25.85 5.49 -26.33
CA ALA A 264 -26.81 4.40 -26.30
C ALA A 264 -27.86 4.52 -27.42
N LYS A 265 -28.44 5.72 -27.60
CA LYS A 265 -29.39 6.02 -28.68
C LYS A 265 -28.83 5.74 -30.08
N GLN A 266 -27.53 5.98 -30.30
CA GLN A 266 -26.88 5.75 -31.60
C GLN A 266 -26.58 4.26 -31.81
N THR A 267 -26.25 3.52 -30.75
CA THR A 267 -25.78 2.13 -30.85
C THR A 267 -26.88 1.07 -30.71
N GLU A 268 -28.14 1.48 -30.51
CA GLU A 268 -29.28 0.58 -30.27
C GLU A 268 -29.57 -0.34 -31.47
N ILE A 269 -29.42 0.17 -32.70
CA ILE A 269 -29.73 -0.56 -33.94
C ILE A 269 -28.45 -1.15 -34.57
N GLN A 270 -27.39 -0.34 -34.64
CA GLN A 270 -26.12 -0.73 -35.27
C GLN A 270 -24.98 -0.47 -34.28
N ALA A 271 -24.10 -1.45 -34.14
CA ALA A 271 -23.06 -1.40 -33.13
C ALA A 271 -22.11 -0.19 -33.33
N ASN A 272 -21.69 0.11 -34.57
CA ASN A 272 -20.81 1.22 -34.93
C ASN A 272 -21.42 1.99 -36.12
N PRO A 273 -22.42 2.86 -35.88
CA PRO A 273 -23.05 3.60 -36.96
C PRO A 273 -22.05 4.60 -37.55
N TYR A 274 -21.85 4.54 -38.87
CA TYR A 274 -21.20 5.60 -39.63
C TYR A 274 -22.25 6.58 -40.09
N ILE A 275 -22.13 7.85 -39.71
CA ILE A 275 -23.06 8.90 -40.08
C ILE A 275 -22.39 9.80 -41.12
N PRO A 276 -22.67 9.63 -42.42
CA PRO A 276 -22.10 10.48 -43.44
C PRO A 276 -22.71 11.90 -43.37
N PRO A 277 -22.00 12.95 -43.83
CA PRO A 277 -22.45 14.34 -43.73
C PRO A 277 -23.82 14.65 -44.34
N ASN A 278 -24.26 13.87 -45.32
CA ASN A 278 -25.54 14.00 -45.99
C ASN A 278 -26.68 13.18 -45.36
N ALA A 279 -26.42 12.44 -44.28
CA ALA A 279 -27.44 11.64 -43.62
C ALA A 279 -28.41 12.51 -42.78
N PRO A 280 -29.72 12.22 -42.77
CA PRO A 280 -30.69 12.96 -41.96
C PRO A 280 -30.35 13.02 -40.47
N GLN A 281 -29.70 11.98 -39.94
CA GLN A 281 -29.29 11.90 -38.53
C GLN A 281 -27.99 12.65 -38.20
N PHE A 282 -27.28 13.23 -39.19
CA PHE A 282 -26.01 13.92 -38.96
C PHE A 282 -26.16 15.17 -38.09
N GLN A 283 -27.02 16.10 -38.51
CA GLN A 283 -27.22 17.36 -37.81
C GLN A 283 -27.82 17.17 -36.40
N PRO A 284 -28.85 16.31 -36.20
CA PRO A 284 -29.35 16.00 -34.86
C PRO A 284 -28.29 15.39 -33.94
N TYR A 285 -27.39 14.55 -34.45
CA TYR A 285 -26.29 14.01 -33.64
C TYR A 285 -25.31 15.09 -33.21
N MET A 286 -24.92 16.00 -34.13
CA MET A 286 -24.01 17.10 -33.81
C MET A 286 -24.60 18.05 -32.76
N GLU A 287 -25.90 18.32 -32.81
CA GLU A 287 -26.59 19.12 -31.80
C GLU A 287 -26.55 18.46 -30.40
N GLU A 288 -26.74 17.14 -30.33
CA GLU A 288 -26.61 16.37 -29.08
C GLU A 288 -25.16 16.33 -28.57
N HIS A 289 -24.19 16.14 -29.47
CA HIS A 289 -22.78 16.19 -29.16
C HIS A 289 -22.38 17.54 -28.57
N ASP A 290 -22.71 18.63 -29.26
CA ASP A 290 -22.33 20.00 -28.87
C ASP A 290 -23.03 20.41 -27.57
N TYR A 291 -24.26 19.94 -27.35
CA TYR A 291 -24.87 20.07 -26.04
C TYR A 291 -24.10 19.37 -24.94
N ALA A 292 -23.71 18.10 -25.13
CA ALA A 292 -22.98 17.36 -24.10
C ALA A 292 -21.64 18.01 -23.79
N VAL A 293 -20.96 18.57 -24.79
CA VAL A 293 -19.74 19.36 -24.61
C VAL A 293 -20.01 20.61 -23.77
N ARG A 294 -21.03 21.42 -24.12
CA ARG A 294 -21.38 22.63 -23.34
C ARG A 294 -21.82 22.31 -21.91
N TRP A 295 -22.60 21.25 -21.72
CA TRP A 295 -23.01 20.77 -20.40
C TRP A 295 -21.79 20.37 -19.57
N ALA A 296 -20.82 19.69 -20.17
CA ALA A 296 -19.59 19.28 -19.48
C ALA A 296 -18.71 20.47 -19.07
N ILE A 297 -18.61 21.50 -19.91
CA ILE A 297 -17.95 22.77 -19.56
C ILE A 297 -18.65 23.41 -18.34
N ALA A 298 -19.98 23.52 -18.38
CA ALA A 298 -20.77 24.05 -17.28
C ALA A 298 -20.56 23.24 -15.97
N ASN A 299 -20.42 21.92 -16.09
CA ASN A 299 -20.15 21.04 -14.95
C ASN A 299 -18.75 21.27 -14.36
N ARG A 300 -17.70 21.42 -15.19
CA ARG A 300 -16.34 21.73 -14.73
C ARG A 300 -16.30 23.05 -13.96
N ASP A 301 -16.97 24.07 -14.48
CA ASP A 301 -17.08 25.37 -13.84
C ASP A 301 -17.82 25.31 -12.51
N LEU A 302 -18.91 24.55 -12.45
CA LEU A 302 -19.66 24.40 -11.20
C LEU A 302 -18.88 23.62 -10.15
N VAL A 303 -18.13 22.58 -10.55
CA VAL A 303 -17.21 21.88 -9.63
C VAL A 303 -16.16 22.86 -9.10
N ALA A 304 -15.57 23.70 -9.95
CA ALA A 304 -14.60 24.71 -9.51
C ALA A 304 -15.22 25.73 -8.54
N TYR A 305 -16.44 26.21 -8.84
CA TYR A 305 -17.20 27.08 -7.96
C TYR A 305 -17.42 26.44 -6.59
N ARG A 306 -17.93 25.19 -6.54
CA ARG A 306 -18.18 24.47 -5.29
C ARG A 306 -16.90 24.21 -4.50
N VAL A 307 -15.77 23.93 -5.16
CA VAL A 307 -14.47 23.79 -4.49
C VAL A 307 -14.05 25.12 -3.84
N LYS A 308 -14.21 26.25 -4.54
CA LYS A 308 -13.95 27.58 -3.96
C LYS A 308 -14.88 27.86 -2.77
N GLU A 309 -16.17 27.50 -2.85
CA GLU A 309 -17.11 27.61 -1.73
C GLU A 309 -16.67 26.76 -0.52
N CYS A 310 -16.25 25.51 -0.74
CA CYS A 310 -15.74 24.66 0.34
C CYS A 310 -14.50 25.25 1.02
N MET A 311 -13.62 25.91 0.26
CA MET A 311 -12.34 26.43 0.77
C MET A 311 -12.46 27.80 1.43
N PHE A 312 -13.33 28.68 0.91
CA PHE A 312 -13.39 30.09 1.29
C PHE A 312 -14.73 30.50 1.92
N GLY A 313 -15.75 29.64 1.87
CA GLY A 313 -17.12 29.94 2.30
C GLY A 313 -17.91 30.77 1.28
N ALA A 314 -19.19 31.03 1.58
CA ALA A 314 -20.13 31.75 0.72
C ALA A 314 -19.87 33.27 0.54
N ARG A 315 -18.66 33.76 0.86
CA ARG A 315 -18.29 35.20 0.77
C ARG A 315 -17.10 35.43 -0.16
N LEU A 316 -17.15 34.86 -1.36
CA LEU A 316 -16.32 35.30 -2.48
C LEU A 316 -16.87 36.62 -3.01
N ASP A 317 -16.68 37.74 -2.31
CA ASP A 317 -16.98 39.12 -2.78
C ASP A 317 -18.29 39.27 -3.60
N LEU A 318 -19.32 38.58 -3.13
CA LEU A 318 -20.65 38.51 -3.70
C LEU A 318 -21.57 38.84 -2.52
N GLY A 319 -22.39 39.89 -2.65
CA GLY A 319 -23.40 40.22 -1.64
C GLY A 319 -24.23 38.99 -1.29
N GLU A 320 -24.79 38.95 -0.08
CA GLU A 320 -25.44 37.77 0.50
C GLU A 320 -26.62 37.20 -0.31
N ASP A 321 -27.01 37.88 -1.41
CA ASP A 321 -28.10 37.51 -2.33
C ASP A 321 -27.67 37.34 -3.81
N ALA A 322 -26.37 37.34 -4.15
CA ALA A 322 -25.93 37.29 -5.55
C ALA A 322 -25.88 35.85 -6.10
N ALA A 323 -26.51 35.63 -7.27
CA ALA A 323 -26.50 34.34 -7.96
C ALA A 323 -25.06 33.89 -8.34
N PRO A 324 -24.77 32.57 -8.35
CA PRO A 324 -23.49 32.03 -8.79
C PRO A 324 -23.13 32.48 -10.21
N ASP A 325 -22.00 33.15 -10.39
CA ASP A 325 -21.56 33.70 -11.68
C ASP A 325 -20.26 33.02 -12.16
N PRO A 326 -20.27 32.27 -13.27
CA PRO A 326 -19.10 31.57 -13.77
C PRO A 326 -17.99 32.51 -14.25
N SER A 327 -18.30 33.77 -14.63
CA SER A 327 -17.29 34.73 -15.10
C SER A 327 -16.25 35.07 -14.02
N LYS A 328 -16.62 34.95 -12.74
CA LYS A 328 -15.76 35.21 -11.58
C LYS A 328 -14.76 34.10 -11.28
N LEU A 329 -14.84 32.96 -11.96
CA LEU A 329 -13.90 31.85 -11.74
C LEU A 329 -12.50 32.12 -12.29
N ALA A 330 -12.37 33.09 -13.21
CA ALA A 330 -11.13 33.44 -13.91
C ALA A 330 -10.45 32.22 -14.54
N LYS A 331 -11.23 31.43 -15.29
CA LYS A 331 -10.76 30.20 -15.95
C LYS A 331 -9.55 30.49 -16.85
N ILE A 332 -8.46 29.73 -16.67
CA ILE A 332 -7.20 29.92 -17.40
C ILE A 332 -7.24 29.12 -18.70
N VAL A 333 -7.62 27.85 -18.63
CA VAL A 333 -7.67 26.91 -19.76
C VAL A 333 -8.86 25.96 -19.58
N ASP A 334 -9.51 25.57 -20.69
CA ASP A 334 -10.53 24.52 -20.75
C ASP A 334 -10.36 23.72 -22.04
N VAL A 335 -10.07 22.43 -21.93
CA VAL A 335 -9.79 21.59 -23.08
C VAL A 335 -10.67 20.34 -23.03
N THR A 336 -11.49 20.16 -24.05
CA THR A 336 -12.33 18.96 -24.20
C THR A 336 -11.60 17.92 -25.03
N HIS A 337 -11.24 16.79 -24.41
CA HIS A 337 -10.42 15.74 -25.04
C HIS A 337 -11.23 14.55 -25.59
N ASN A 338 -12.55 14.58 -25.38
CA ASN A 338 -13.50 13.66 -26.00
C ASN A 338 -14.56 14.43 -26.78
N SER A 339 -14.30 14.64 -28.07
CA SER A 339 -15.16 15.40 -28.97
C SER A 339 -14.91 15.01 -30.43
N VAL A 340 -15.79 15.47 -31.32
CA VAL A 340 -15.54 15.48 -32.76
C VAL A 340 -15.54 16.91 -33.28
N THR A 341 -14.56 17.24 -34.10
CA THR A 341 -14.46 18.57 -34.72
C THR A 341 -13.97 18.44 -36.16
N LYS A 342 -14.37 19.35 -37.03
CA LYS A 342 -13.84 19.45 -38.38
C LYS A 342 -12.42 20.04 -38.37
N GLN A 343 -11.50 19.45 -39.12
CA GLN A 343 -10.10 19.89 -39.20
C GLN A 343 -9.55 19.65 -40.62
N ASP A 344 -8.63 20.50 -41.05
CA ASP A 344 -7.83 20.26 -42.25
C ASP A 344 -6.70 19.26 -41.96
N VAL A 345 -6.76 18.12 -42.61
CA VAL A 345 -5.83 17.00 -42.42
C VAL A 345 -5.15 16.69 -43.75
N ASP A 346 -3.84 16.56 -43.71
CA ASP A 346 -3.04 16.03 -44.82
C ASP A 346 -3.21 14.51 -44.89
N VAL A 347 -3.77 14.06 -46.01
CA VAL A 347 -3.88 12.65 -46.38
C VAL A 347 -3.12 12.46 -47.69
N ASN A 348 -1.95 11.81 -47.63
CA ASN A 348 -1.09 11.52 -48.78
C ASN A 348 -0.65 12.76 -49.59
N GLY A 349 -0.40 13.89 -48.93
CA GLY A 349 0.03 15.15 -49.55
C GLY A 349 -1.11 16.05 -50.03
N GLU A 350 -2.37 15.67 -49.79
CA GLU A 350 -3.55 16.45 -50.14
C GLU A 350 -4.29 16.90 -48.88
N ARG A 351 -4.53 18.21 -48.76
CA ARG A 351 -5.27 18.81 -47.64
C ARG A 351 -6.76 18.54 -47.80
N LYS A 352 -7.33 17.75 -46.89
CA LYS A 352 -8.75 17.42 -46.86
C LYS A 352 -9.38 17.87 -45.56
N GLU A 353 -10.55 18.48 -45.67
CA GLU A 353 -11.35 18.83 -44.51
C GLU A 353 -12.09 17.57 -44.01
N LEU A 354 -11.71 17.07 -42.84
CA LEU A 354 -12.20 15.80 -42.27
C LEU A 354 -12.73 15.97 -40.85
N TRP A 355 -13.57 15.04 -40.41
CA TRP A 355 -14.07 14.98 -39.03
C TRP A 355 -13.07 14.22 -38.15
N VAL A 356 -12.42 14.94 -37.24
CA VAL A 356 -11.46 14.39 -36.29
C VAL A 356 -12.16 14.05 -34.97
N HIS A 357 -12.22 12.75 -34.68
CA HIS A 357 -12.76 12.18 -33.45
C HIS A 357 -11.64 12.05 -32.45
N ARG A 358 -11.82 12.57 -31.23
CA ARG A 358 -10.85 12.47 -30.15
C ARG A 358 -11.40 11.59 -29.04
N LYS A 359 -10.59 10.62 -28.59
CA LYS A 359 -10.88 9.77 -27.45
C LYS A 359 -9.66 9.76 -26.53
N GLY A 360 -9.70 10.59 -25.50
CA GLY A 360 -8.55 10.84 -24.63
C GLY A 360 -7.44 11.57 -25.39
N ALA A 361 -7.79 12.53 -26.25
CA ALA A 361 -6.81 13.33 -26.97
C ALA A 361 -7.24 14.80 -26.94
N ALA A 362 -6.36 15.69 -26.47
CA ALA A 362 -6.65 17.11 -26.33
C ALA A 362 -6.49 17.84 -27.68
N PRO A 363 -7.40 18.71 -28.12
CA PRO A 363 -7.18 19.54 -29.32
C PRO A 363 -5.92 20.41 -29.19
N ALA A 364 -5.03 20.31 -30.18
CA ALA A 364 -3.78 21.07 -30.25
C ALA A 364 -3.96 22.49 -30.82
N ASN A 365 -5.15 22.84 -31.29
CA ASN A 365 -5.46 24.13 -31.90
C ASN A 365 -6.19 25.10 -30.96
N GLN A 366 -6.34 24.75 -29.67
CA GLN A 366 -7.04 25.56 -28.66
C GLN A 366 -6.08 26.22 -27.65
N GLY A 367 -4.79 26.27 -27.98
CA GLY A 367 -3.74 26.79 -27.09
C GLY A 367 -3.23 25.73 -26.12
N VAL A 368 -2.80 26.16 -24.94
CA VAL A 368 -2.13 25.30 -23.96
C VAL A 368 -3.10 24.25 -23.41
N ALA A 369 -2.66 22.98 -23.37
CA ALA A 369 -3.44 21.84 -22.92
C ALA A 369 -2.91 21.25 -21.60
N PRO A 370 -3.78 20.98 -20.61
CA PRO A 370 -3.36 20.26 -19.40
C PRO A 370 -3.16 18.76 -19.69
N CYS A 371 -2.08 18.20 -19.16
CA CYS A 371 -1.71 16.80 -19.28
C CYS A 371 -1.38 16.24 -17.88
N PRO A 372 -2.39 15.78 -17.10
CA PRO A 372 -2.21 15.23 -15.77
C PRO A 372 -1.38 13.94 -15.71
N GLY A 373 -0.61 13.82 -14.62
CA GLY A 373 0.20 12.64 -14.30
C GLY A 373 -0.57 11.51 -13.63
N SER A 374 0.17 10.60 -12.98
CA SER A 374 -0.36 9.36 -12.39
C SER A 374 -0.81 9.50 -10.93
N ARG A 375 -1.28 10.68 -10.48
CA ARG A 375 -1.59 11.00 -9.06
C ARG A 375 -0.38 11.02 -8.11
N GLY A 376 0.61 10.14 -8.32
CA GLY A 376 1.90 10.12 -7.61
C GLY A 376 3.05 10.76 -8.39
N ASP A 377 2.75 11.37 -9.54
CA ASP A 377 3.70 12.06 -10.42
C ASP A 377 3.14 13.44 -10.79
N PHE A 378 3.95 14.29 -11.40
CA PHE A 378 3.60 15.66 -11.73
C PHE A 378 2.60 15.77 -12.89
N SER A 379 1.82 16.84 -12.90
CA SER A 379 0.94 17.22 -14.02
C SER A 379 1.65 18.29 -14.86
N TRP A 380 1.31 18.41 -16.14
CA TRP A 380 1.97 19.35 -17.05
C TRP A 380 0.96 20.26 -17.75
N LEU A 381 1.38 21.47 -18.10
CA LEU A 381 0.74 22.27 -19.14
C LEU A 381 1.61 22.22 -20.39
N LEU A 382 1.02 21.87 -21.52
CA LEU A 382 1.71 21.65 -22.78
C LEU A 382 1.27 22.69 -23.81
N GLU A 383 2.22 23.40 -24.40
CA GLU A 383 1.96 24.30 -25.52
C GLU A 383 2.14 23.52 -26.84
N PRO A 384 1.10 23.46 -27.68
CA PRO A 384 1.20 22.86 -29.01
C PRO A 384 2.30 23.52 -29.86
N THR A 385 3.02 22.71 -30.62
CA THR A 385 4.02 23.15 -31.59
C THR A 385 3.82 22.41 -32.93
N GLY A 386 4.44 22.92 -34.00
CA GLY A 386 4.29 22.35 -35.34
C GLY A 386 2.96 22.69 -36.02
N ASP A 387 2.68 22.04 -37.14
CA ASP A 387 1.52 22.29 -38.01
C ASP A 387 0.29 21.39 -37.73
N GLY A 388 0.40 20.55 -36.69
CA GLY A 388 -0.66 19.64 -36.24
C GLY A 388 -0.94 18.45 -37.15
N GLN A 389 -0.19 18.23 -38.23
CA GLN A 389 -0.56 17.19 -39.21
C GLN A 389 -0.27 15.78 -38.73
N VAL A 390 0.92 15.57 -38.17
CA VAL A 390 1.37 14.25 -37.68
C VAL A 390 0.42 13.68 -36.63
N ASN A 391 -0.16 14.55 -35.81
CA ASN A 391 -0.98 14.24 -34.65
C ASN A 391 -2.46 14.57 -34.81
N LEU A 392 -2.93 14.84 -36.03
CA LEU A 392 -4.34 15.19 -36.31
C LEU A 392 -4.86 16.32 -35.40
N HIS A 393 -4.04 17.36 -35.23
CA HIS A 393 -4.29 18.52 -34.36
C HIS A 393 -4.68 18.09 -32.94
N SER A 394 -3.96 17.12 -32.37
CA SER A 394 -4.28 16.53 -31.07
C SER A 394 -3.05 16.21 -30.21
N LEU A 395 -3.13 16.38 -28.90
CA LEU A 395 -2.10 16.08 -27.91
C LEU A 395 -2.56 14.96 -26.96
N ALA A 396 -1.62 14.32 -26.27
CA ALA A 396 -1.96 13.44 -25.15
C ALA A 396 -2.65 14.24 -24.03
N HIS A 397 -3.68 13.66 -23.42
CA HIS A 397 -4.47 14.33 -22.37
C HIS A 397 -4.09 13.88 -20.94
N GLY A 398 -3.15 12.94 -20.80
CA GLY A 398 -2.64 12.48 -19.51
C GLY A 398 -1.60 11.38 -19.67
N ALA A 399 -1.27 10.67 -18.59
CA ALA A 399 -0.25 9.61 -18.63
C ALA A 399 -0.67 8.32 -19.38
N GLY A 400 -1.97 8.05 -19.49
CA GLY A 400 -2.50 6.79 -20.04
C GLY A 400 -2.27 5.58 -19.12
N ARG A 401 -3.09 4.54 -19.26
CA ARG A 401 -2.97 3.34 -18.38
C ARG A 401 -1.84 2.43 -18.84
N ARG A 402 -1.09 1.90 -17.87
CA ARG A 402 -0.15 0.79 -18.05
C ARG A 402 -0.79 -0.55 -17.72
N HIS A 403 -1.68 -0.57 -16.73
CA HIS A 403 -2.35 -1.79 -16.27
C HIS A 403 -3.88 -1.65 -16.33
N ALA A 404 -4.54 -2.75 -16.70
CA ALA A 404 -5.99 -2.85 -16.59
C ALA A 404 -6.42 -2.92 -15.11
N ARG A 405 -7.56 -2.31 -14.77
CA ARG A 405 -8.09 -2.21 -13.39
C ARG A 405 -8.09 -3.55 -12.63
N GLN A 406 -8.55 -4.62 -13.29
CA GLN A 406 -8.66 -5.95 -12.71
C GLN A 406 -7.31 -6.56 -12.30
N VAL A 407 -6.21 -6.18 -12.95
CA VAL A 407 -4.86 -6.72 -12.67
C VAL A 407 -4.30 -6.17 -11.35
N LEU A 408 -4.76 -4.99 -10.92
CA LEU A 408 -4.25 -4.35 -9.71
C LEU A 408 -4.81 -4.96 -8.42
N HIS A 409 -5.91 -5.72 -8.54
CA HIS A 409 -6.56 -6.41 -7.42
C HIS A 409 -5.89 -7.76 -7.06
N THR A 410 -5.02 -8.30 -7.92
CA THR A 410 -4.37 -9.60 -7.69
C THR A 410 -3.01 -9.51 -6.98
N GLY A 411 -2.57 -8.30 -6.60
CA GLY A 411 -1.31 -8.06 -5.88
C GLY A 411 -1.39 -8.25 -4.36
N THR A 412 -0.23 -8.23 -3.70
CA THR A 412 -0.09 -8.28 -2.23
C THR A 412 -0.95 -7.19 -1.56
N LYS A 413 -1.71 -7.55 -0.51
CA LYS A 413 -2.50 -6.60 0.28
C LYS A 413 -1.62 -5.45 0.79
N ARG A 414 -1.88 -4.23 0.32
CA ARG A 414 -1.19 -3.00 0.77
C ARG A 414 -2.03 -2.29 1.85
N ALA A 415 -1.37 -1.61 2.78
CA ALA A 415 -2.08 -0.83 3.80
C ALA A 415 -2.77 0.38 3.15
N LYS A 416 -4.03 0.67 3.56
CA LYS A 416 -4.84 1.78 3.02
C LYS A 416 -4.16 3.16 3.19
N SER A 417 -3.39 3.35 4.27
CA SER A 417 -2.65 4.59 4.56
C SER A 417 -1.59 4.91 3.50
N THR A 418 -0.94 3.90 2.93
CA THR A 418 0.03 4.06 1.83
C THR A 418 -0.61 4.46 0.50
N LEU A 419 -1.93 4.35 0.36
CA LEU A 419 -2.65 4.70 -0.86
C LEU A 419 -3.30 6.08 -0.81
N THR A 420 -3.53 6.63 0.39
CA THR A 420 -4.13 7.96 0.59
C THR A 420 -3.11 9.09 0.60
N THR A 421 -1.83 8.81 0.88
CA THR A 421 -0.75 9.80 0.80
C THR A 421 0.28 9.34 -0.23
N THR A 422 0.62 10.22 -1.18
CA THR A 422 1.52 9.88 -2.30
C THR A 422 3.00 10.15 -1.96
N ALA A 423 3.91 9.67 -2.82
CA ALA A 423 5.34 9.94 -2.69
C ALA A 423 5.70 11.43 -2.79
N LEU A 424 4.87 12.25 -3.46
CA LEU A 424 5.01 13.71 -3.54
C LEU A 424 4.48 14.44 -2.29
N GLY A 425 4.00 13.68 -1.29
CA GLY A 425 3.38 14.21 -0.07
C GLY A 425 1.97 14.78 -0.30
N SER A 426 1.33 14.44 -1.42
CA SER A 426 -0.05 14.86 -1.71
C SER A 426 -1.07 13.94 -1.04
N GLU A 427 -2.25 14.47 -0.73
CA GLU A 427 -3.35 13.72 -0.11
C GLU A 427 -4.41 13.35 -1.14
N VAL A 428 -4.93 12.13 -1.06
CA VAL A 428 -5.89 11.57 -2.00
C VAL A 428 -7.21 11.29 -1.30
N ILE A 429 -8.26 11.97 -1.75
CA ILE A 429 -9.62 11.78 -1.25
C ILE A 429 -10.34 10.77 -2.15
N CYS A 430 -10.41 9.53 -1.69
CA CYS A 430 -11.20 8.47 -2.30
C CYS A 430 -11.75 7.56 -1.20
N THR A 431 -13.07 7.55 -1.01
CA THR A 431 -13.70 6.65 -0.04
C THR A 431 -13.93 5.25 -0.61
N ASP A 432 -14.05 5.14 -1.93
CA ASP A 432 -14.15 3.88 -2.66
C ASP A 432 -12.79 3.16 -2.63
N ALA A 433 -12.74 2.02 -1.95
CA ALA A 433 -11.51 1.26 -1.75
C ALA A 433 -11.02 0.61 -3.05
N ASP A 434 -11.92 0.19 -3.92
CA ASP A 434 -11.57 -0.46 -5.17
C ASP A 434 -11.02 0.58 -6.15
N LEU A 435 -11.70 1.73 -6.26
CA LEU A 435 -11.23 2.83 -7.10
C LEU A 435 -9.88 3.38 -6.63
N LEU A 436 -9.62 3.40 -5.32
CA LEU A 436 -8.34 3.83 -4.75
C LEU A 436 -7.18 2.91 -5.14
N ILE A 437 -7.42 1.60 -5.27
CA ILE A 437 -6.46 0.61 -5.77
C ILE A 437 -6.32 0.74 -7.28
N GLU A 438 -7.44 0.80 -8.00
CA GLU A 438 -7.49 0.84 -9.45
C GLU A 438 -6.75 2.06 -10.02
N GLU A 439 -6.83 3.21 -9.35
CA GLU A 439 -6.19 4.45 -9.79
C GLU A 439 -4.87 4.74 -9.04
N MET A 440 -4.14 3.72 -8.58
CA MET A 440 -2.79 3.86 -8.00
C MET A 440 -1.76 4.37 -9.02
N PRO A 441 -0.67 5.05 -8.59
CA PRO A 441 0.31 5.61 -9.52
C PRO A 441 0.88 4.59 -10.50
N GLU A 442 1.10 3.36 -10.07
CA GLU A 442 1.60 2.26 -10.90
C GLU A 442 0.61 1.81 -11.97
N ALA A 443 -0.68 2.16 -11.85
CA ALA A 443 -1.70 1.87 -12.85
C ALA A 443 -1.44 2.60 -14.18
N TYR A 444 -0.68 3.69 -14.14
CA TYR A 444 -0.43 4.60 -15.24
C TYR A 444 1.02 4.51 -15.74
N LYS A 445 1.25 5.03 -16.96
CA LYS A 445 2.61 5.18 -17.50
C LYS A 445 3.31 6.37 -16.82
N SER A 446 4.61 6.52 -17.07
CA SER A 446 5.31 7.72 -16.64
C SER A 446 4.85 8.91 -17.48
N ILE A 447 4.43 9.99 -16.83
CA ILE A 447 4.05 11.22 -17.54
C ILE A 447 5.26 11.86 -18.23
N GLY A 448 6.47 11.70 -17.64
CA GLY A 448 7.71 12.20 -18.22
C GLY A 448 7.95 11.63 -19.62
N SER A 449 7.82 10.32 -19.81
CA SER A 449 8.02 9.71 -21.13
C SER A 449 6.98 10.15 -22.15
N VAL A 450 5.73 10.37 -21.71
CA VAL A 450 4.64 10.85 -22.56
C VAL A 450 4.92 12.26 -23.08
N VAL A 451 5.38 13.16 -22.19
CA VAL A 451 5.74 14.53 -22.55
C VAL A 451 6.98 14.54 -23.46
N GLU A 452 8.00 13.75 -23.13
CA GLU A 452 9.21 13.63 -23.95
C GLU A 452 8.92 13.17 -25.38
N ASP A 453 8.09 12.14 -25.57
CA ASP A 453 7.72 11.67 -26.91
C ASP A 453 7.05 12.78 -27.75
N MET A 454 6.18 13.59 -27.13
CA MET A 454 5.54 14.71 -27.84
C MET A 454 6.52 15.86 -28.14
N THR A 455 7.46 16.13 -27.24
CA THR A 455 8.48 17.17 -27.43
C THR A 455 9.51 16.77 -28.48
N ASP A 456 10.00 15.54 -28.45
CA ASP A 456 10.96 15.02 -29.44
C ASP A 456 10.36 14.99 -30.85
N LYS A 457 9.06 14.76 -30.96
CA LYS A 457 8.31 14.83 -32.23
C LYS A 457 7.96 16.26 -32.66
N GLY A 458 8.31 17.27 -31.88
CA GLY A 458 8.00 18.67 -32.18
C GLY A 458 6.51 19.00 -32.14
N ILE A 459 5.70 18.18 -31.45
CA ILE A 459 4.24 18.31 -31.37
C ILE A 459 3.80 19.20 -30.21
N SER A 460 4.56 19.22 -29.11
CA SER A 460 4.33 20.16 -28.01
C SER A 460 5.58 20.40 -27.17
N LYS A 461 5.62 21.54 -26.47
CA LYS A 461 6.64 21.84 -25.44
C LYS A 461 5.98 22.01 -24.08
N GLY A 462 6.70 21.69 -23.00
CA GLY A 462 6.24 21.93 -21.64
C GLY A 462 6.27 23.41 -21.28
N VAL A 463 5.19 23.92 -20.67
CA VAL A 463 5.08 25.31 -20.18
C VAL A 463 5.37 25.37 -18.68
N VAL A 464 4.64 24.59 -17.90
CA VAL A 464 4.88 24.43 -16.46
C VAL A 464 4.66 22.99 -16.02
N LYS A 465 5.40 22.62 -14.98
CA LYS A 465 5.23 21.38 -14.22
C LYS A 465 4.48 21.70 -12.93
N LEU A 466 3.33 21.05 -12.75
CA LEU A 466 2.43 21.22 -11.62
C LEU A 466 2.61 20.06 -10.64
N ARG A 467 2.86 20.36 -9.37
CA ARG A 467 2.89 19.38 -8.29
C ARG A 467 1.50 19.26 -7.66
N PRO A 468 0.88 18.06 -7.67
CA PRO A 468 -0.36 17.82 -6.94
C PRO A 468 -0.16 18.00 -5.44
N VAL A 469 -1.12 18.66 -4.78
CA VAL A 469 -1.18 18.85 -3.33
C VAL A 469 -2.34 18.05 -2.75
N VAL A 470 -3.51 18.10 -3.40
CA VAL A 470 -4.67 17.26 -3.06
C VAL A 470 -5.28 16.73 -4.35
N THR A 471 -5.50 15.43 -4.45
CA THR A 471 -6.23 14.79 -5.56
C THR A 471 -7.57 14.28 -5.02
N TYR A 472 -8.68 14.80 -5.53
CA TYR A 472 -10.03 14.39 -5.16
C TYR A 472 -10.63 13.49 -6.23
N LYS A 473 -11.10 12.31 -5.82
CA LYS A 473 -11.80 11.34 -6.68
C LYS A 473 -13.28 11.27 -6.34
N ILE A 474 -13.60 10.72 -5.18
CA ILE A 474 -14.98 10.53 -4.71
C ILE A 474 -15.03 10.45 -3.20
N ARG A 475 -16.11 10.95 -2.61
CA ARG A 475 -16.41 10.83 -1.19
C ARG A 475 -17.88 10.46 -0.99
N GLU A 476 -18.14 9.33 -0.33
CA GLU A 476 -19.49 8.85 -0.03
C GLU A 476 -20.30 9.85 0.83
N ALA A 477 -21.60 9.93 0.56
CA ALA A 477 -22.55 10.79 1.26
C ALA A 477 -22.80 10.28 2.69
N GLY A 478 -22.74 11.18 3.68
CA GLY A 478 -22.91 10.85 5.10
C GLY A 478 -22.08 11.69 6.08
N GLU A 479 -21.20 12.56 5.59
CA GLU A 479 -20.37 13.45 6.43
C GLU A 479 -20.87 14.90 6.52
N ARG A 480 -21.96 15.27 5.82
CA ARG A 480 -22.49 16.65 5.82
C ARG A 480 -23.00 17.14 7.19
N GLU A 481 -23.46 16.25 8.08
CA GLU A 481 -24.17 16.67 9.31
C GLU A 481 -23.29 17.17 10.46
N ARG A 482 -21.96 17.12 10.36
CA ARG A 482 -21.09 17.42 11.52
C ARG A 482 -20.63 18.87 11.70
N ASN A 483 -20.84 19.79 10.75
CA ASN A 483 -20.24 21.14 10.86
C ASN A 483 -21.05 22.26 10.18
N ARG A 484 -22.24 22.57 10.72
CA ARG A 484 -22.81 23.93 10.59
C ARG A 484 -22.15 24.96 11.54
N VAL A 485 -21.16 24.56 12.35
CA VAL A 485 -20.63 25.36 13.49
C VAL A 485 -19.22 25.94 13.25
N LEU A 486 -18.49 25.52 12.22
CA LEU A 486 -17.19 26.12 11.88
C LEU A 486 -17.36 27.08 10.71
N GLY A 487 -17.46 28.38 11.02
CA GLY A 487 -17.38 29.44 10.01
C GLY A 487 -16.05 29.42 9.23
N PRO A 488 -15.96 30.15 8.10
CA PRO A 488 -14.79 30.10 7.22
C PRO A 488 -13.50 30.54 7.94
N PRO A 489 -12.31 30.06 7.50
CA PRO A 489 -11.06 30.24 8.25
C PRO A 489 -10.62 31.71 8.33
N THR A 490 -10.36 32.21 9.54
CA THR A 490 -9.74 33.52 9.80
C THR A 490 -8.33 33.67 9.20
N ALA A 491 -7.65 32.56 8.88
CA ALA A 491 -6.32 32.57 8.30
C ALA A 491 -6.29 32.91 6.80
N ILE A 492 -7.40 32.70 6.07
CA ILE A 492 -7.46 33.05 4.63
C ILE A 492 -7.83 34.53 4.42
N ARG A 493 -8.43 35.18 5.43
CA ARG A 493 -8.77 36.62 5.40
C ARG A 493 -7.59 37.57 5.21
N ARG A 494 -6.34 37.12 5.42
CA ARG A 494 -5.13 37.94 5.16
C ARG A 494 -4.64 37.91 3.72
N PHE A 495 -5.17 37.03 2.86
CA PHE A 495 -4.69 36.85 1.49
C PHE A 495 -5.26 37.87 0.49
N CYS A 496 -6.37 38.55 0.81
CA CYS A 496 -7.02 39.51 -0.10
C CYS A 496 -6.69 40.98 0.15
N ASN A 497 -6.02 41.35 1.25
CA ASN A 497 -5.72 42.73 1.59
C ASN A 497 -4.21 42.97 1.78
N VAL A 498 -3.52 43.34 0.71
CA VAL A 498 -2.18 43.93 0.78
C VAL A 498 -2.12 45.16 -0.12
N THR A 499 -2.31 46.34 0.48
CA THR A 499 -1.74 47.60 -0.02
C THR A 499 -0.36 47.80 0.63
N PRO A 500 0.60 48.44 -0.07
CA PRO A 500 1.95 48.59 0.45
C PRO A 500 2.07 49.87 1.28
N SER A 501 2.36 49.75 2.58
CA SER A 501 3.13 50.80 3.24
C SER A 501 4.06 50.24 4.31
N SER A 502 5.35 50.38 4.02
CA SER A 502 6.45 50.24 4.95
C SER A 502 6.48 51.43 5.91
N ALA A 503 6.69 51.19 7.20
CA ALA A 503 7.77 51.79 8.00
C ALA A 503 7.41 51.79 9.50
N ARG A 504 8.17 51.02 10.29
CA ARG A 504 8.93 51.47 11.48
C ARG A 504 9.26 50.27 12.36
N ARG A 505 10.54 49.87 12.32
CA ARG A 505 11.20 49.18 13.43
C ARG A 505 11.80 50.22 14.37
N LYS A 506 11.87 49.84 15.65
CA LYS A 506 12.84 50.20 16.71
C LYS A 506 12.26 50.97 17.90
N ALA A 507 12.05 50.22 18.97
CA ALA A 507 12.24 50.52 20.41
C ALA A 507 11.34 49.49 21.11
N LEU A 508 11.84 48.45 21.80
CA LEU A 508 12.26 48.58 23.19
C LEU A 508 12.79 47.19 23.61
N VAL A 509 14.12 46.99 23.56
CA VAL A 509 14.81 45.91 24.27
C VAL A 509 15.96 46.56 25.00
N ARG A 510 15.71 46.94 26.25
CA ARG A 510 16.71 47.24 27.29
C ARG A 510 15.97 47.51 28.59
N SER A 511 15.84 46.47 29.41
CA SER A 511 15.80 46.49 30.88
C SER A 511 15.00 45.28 31.36
N LEU A 512 15.67 44.39 32.11
CA LEU A 512 15.17 43.43 33.11
C LEU A 512 16.02 42.14 33.11
N SER A 513 17.32 42.29 33.35
CA SER A 513 18.24 41.18 33.59
C SER A 513 18.93 41.27 34.96
N SER A 514 18.25 41.79 35.99
CA SER A 514 18.87 41.97 37.31
C SER A 514 17.97 41.67 38.50
N LEU A 515 17.08 40.66 38.43
CA LEU A 515 16.22 40.35 39.59
C LEU A 515 15.87 38.86 39.81
N PHE A 516 16.73 37.93 39.38
CA PHE A 516 16.45 36.48 39.53
C PHE A 516 17.60 35.64 40.12
N SER A 517 18.57 36.25 40.78
CA SER A 517 19.71 35.53 41.40
C SER A 517 19.73 35.52 42.94
N SER A 518 18.70 36.02 43.63
CA SER A 518 18.80 36.20 45.10
C SER A 518 17.78 35.46 45.96
N ILE A 519 16.98 34.54 45.43
CA ILE A 519 16.04 33.75 46.26
C ILE A 519 16.10 32.26 45.90
N ILE A 520 17.32 31.73 45.87
CA ILE A 520 17.61 30.30 46.04
C ILE A 520 18.70 30.23 47.12
N SER A 521 18.33 30.55 48.35
CA SER A 521 19.17 30.32 49.52
C SER A 521 18.36 30.46 50.81
N LEU A 522 17.28 29.67 50.95
CA LEU A 522 16.70 29.38 52.26
C LEU A 522 15.70 28.22 52.11
N ALA A 523 16.15 27.01 52.44
CA ALA A 523 15.38 25.83 52.90
C ALA A 523 16.08 24.54 52.44
N THR A 524 17.17 24.18 53.12
CA THR A 524 17.76 22.84 53.05
C THR A 524 18.39 22.47 54.38
N THR A 525 17.56 22.16 55.37
CA THR A 525 17.90 21.39 56.59
C THR A 525 16.55 21.10 57.24
N THR A 526 16.03 19.88 57.31
CA THR A 526 16.38 18.70 58.13
C THR A 526 15.42 17.60 57.62
N ILE A 527 15.77 16.33 57.39
CA ILE A 527 15.99 15.22 58.34
C ILE A 527 16.47 14.05 57.46
N GLY A 528 17.51 13.34 57.88
CA GLY A 528 18.06 12.18 57.17
C GLY A 528 17.41 10.85 57.57
N PHE A 529 17.43 9.87 56.66
CA PHE A 529 17.33 8.44 57.00
C PHE A 529 18.06 7.60 55.93
N GLU A 530 18.91 6.69 56.40
CA GLU A 530 19.67 5.69 55.62
C GLU A 530 18.80 4.51 55.13
N PRO A 531 19.23 3.76 54.08
CA PRO A 531 18.52 2.59 53.59
C PRO A 531 19.17 1.27 54.06
N LEU A 532 18.35 0.31 54.51
CA LEU A 532 18.74 -1.10 54.76
C LEU A 532 17.56 -2.06 54.41
N PRO A 533 17.77 -3.38 54.26
CA PRO A 533 17.62 -4.11 52.99
C PRO A 533 16.37 -4.98 52.85
N LYS A 534 16.13 -5.50 51.63
CA LYS A 534 14.98 -6.35 51.26
C LYS A 534 15.26 -7.86 51.37
N HIS A 535 14.57 -8.54 52.29
CA HIS A 535 14.16 -9.96 52.30
C HIS A 535 12.86 -9.99 53.13
N GLY A 536 11.78 -10.74 52.90
CA GLY A 536 11.30 -11.77 51.98
C GLY A 536 9.87 -12.15 52.48
N LEU A 537 9.22 -13.16 51.87
CA LEU A 537 7.98 -13.87 52.33
C LEU A 537 6.60 -13.42 51.76
N SER A 538 6.25 -14.00 50.59
CA SER A 538 5.21 -15.04 50.36
C SER A 538 3.98 -15.13 51.30
N VAL A 539 2.70 -15.07 50.85
CA VAL A 539 1.72 -16.15 50.46
C VAL A 539 0.29 -15.65 50.89
N PRO A 540 -0.92 -16.19 50.54
CA PRO A 540 -1.54 -16.80 49.33
C PRO A 540 -2.90 -16.15 48.90
N ARG A 541 -3.45 -16.47 47.70
CA ARG A 541 -4.78 -17.13 47.56
C ARG A 541 -5.24 -17.39 46.10
N THR A 542 -5.38 -18.68 45.80
CA THR A 542 -6.51 -19.40 45.14
C THR A 542 -6.94 -19.14 43.68
N GLN A 543 -6.43 -20.02 42.80
CA GLN A 543 -7.13 -21.00 41.92
C GLN A 543 -8.47 -20.65 41.22
N ARG A 544 -8.43 -20.77 39.87
CA ARG A 544 -9.27 -21.66 39.02
C ARG A 544 -8.50 -21.92 37.70
N LEU A 545 -7.86 -23.08 37.57
CA LEU A 545 -8.31 -24.28 36.83
C LEU A 545 -8.39 -24.07 35.29
N HIS A 546 -7.29 -24.42 34.62
CA HIS A 546 -7.31 -24.94 33.25
C HIS A 546 -6.47 -26.21 33.20
N ASP A 547 -7.13 -27.29 32.81
CA ASP A 547 -6.60 -28.63 32.64
C ASP A 547 -5.67 -28.75 31.42
N THR A 548 -4.47 -29.26 31.72
CA THR A 548 -3.65 -30.25 31.00
C THR A 548 -3.64 -30.29 29.46
N SER A 549 -2.49 -29.93 28.90
CA SER A 549 -1.83 -30.71 27.84
C SER A 549 -0.31 -30.69 28.08
N ALA A 550 0.30 -31.88 28.02
CA ALA A 550 1.58 -32.23 28.61
C ALA A 550 2.79 -31.49 28.00
N ALA A 551 3.58 -30.84 28.86
CA ALA A 551 4.97 -30.48 28.55
C ALA A 551 5.84 -31.74 28.64
N SER A 552 6.55 -32.05 27.56
CA SER A 552 7.59 -33.09 27.55
C SER A 552 8.86 -32.56 28.26
N PRO A 553 9.57 -33.38 29.05
CA PRO A 553 10.71 -32.93 29.84
C PRO A 553 11.97 -32.76 28.98
N SER A 554 12.70 -31.67 29.18
CA SER A 554 14.03 -31.44 28.60
C SER A 554 15.05 -32.42 29.21
N LYS A 555 15.57 -33.37 28.41
CA LYS A 555 16.71 -34.21 28.79
C LYS A 555 18.04 -33.50 28.47
N GLN A 556 18.94 -33.50 29.45
CA GLN A 556 20.28 -32.93 29.36
C GLN A 556 21.21 -33.83 28.51
N VAL A 557 21.91 -33.23 27.52
CA VAL A 557 23.11 -33.81 26.90
C VAL A 557 24.32 -33.32 27.70
N GLU A 558 24.92 -34.14 28.56
CA GLU A 558 25.99 -33.71 29.50
C GLU A 558 27.42 -33.63 28.92
N ASN A 559 27.72 -34.18 27.73
CA ASN A 559 29.11 -34.33 27.23
C ASN A 559 29.45 -33.47 25.98
N GLY A 560 29.50 -32.13 26.10
CA GLY A 560 29.84 -31.24 24.97
C GLY A 560 30.98 -30.26 25.27
N ILE A 561 31.78 -29.88 24.26
CA ILE A 561 32.85 -28.88 24.40
C ILE A 561 32.20 -27.49 24.53
N LEU A 562 32.48 -26.76 25.62
CA LEU A 562 31.99 -25.39 25.78
C LEU A 562 32.55 -24.47 24.69
N TYR A 563 31.76 -23.50 24.23
CA TYR A 563 32.26 -22.53 23.24
C TYR A 563 33.49 -21.77 23.72
N SER A 564 33.59 -21.52 25.03
CA SER A 564 34.76 -20.92 25.67
C SER A 564 36.07 -21.71 25.52
N ASP A 565 35.98 -23.00 25.17
CA ASP A 565 37.10 -23.90 24.94
C ASP A 565 37.20 -24.36 23.47
N LEU A 566 36.29 -23.90 22.62
CA LEU A 566 36.17 -24.33 21.22
C LEU A 566 37.11 -23.53 20.31
N THR A 567 37.91 -24.26 19.52
CA THR A 567 38.71 -23.70 18.43
C THR A 567 38.13 -24.08 17.07
N VAL A 568 37.69 -23.07 16.31
CA VAL A 568 37.17 -23.23 14.95
C VAL A 568 38.25 -22.87 13.94
N GLY A 569 38.57 -23.77 13.00
CA GLY A 569 39.56 -23.59 11.95
C GLY A 569 38.95 -23.44 10.56
N VAL A 570 39.51 -22.56 9.75
CA VAL A 570 39.11 -22.29 8.36
C VAL A 570 40.35 -22.33 7.47
N PRO A 571 40.61 -23.45 6.78
CA PRO A 571 41.76 -23.57 5.90
C PRO A 571 41.47 -22.88 4.57
N ARG A 572 42.54 -22.59 3.84
CA ARG A 572 42.44 -22.17 2.44
C ARG A 572 41.99 -23.36 1.59
N GLU A 573 41.09 -23.13 0.65
CA GLU A 573 40.72 -24.17 -0.32
C GLU A 573 41.87 -24.38 -1.33
N VAL A 574 42.26 -25.64 -1.53
CA VAL A 574 43.36 -26.04 -2.44
C VAL A 574 42.89 -26.74 -3.71
N TYR A 575 41.60 -27.06 -3.81
CA TYR A 575 41.06 -27.64 -5.02
C TYR A 575 41.21 -26.66 -6.20
N PRO A 576 41.69 -27.11 -7.38
CA PRO A 576 41.92 -26.23 -8.52
C PRO A 576 40.67 -25.40 -8.90
N GLY A 577 40.83 -24.08 -8.97
CA GLY A 577 39.77 -23.14 -9.34
C GLY A 577 38.73 -22.85 -8.23
N GLU A 578 38.89 -23.40 -7.03
CA GLU A 578 38.07 -23.03 -5.87
C GLU A 578 38.54 -21.69 -5.27
N ARG A 579 37.64 -20.71 -5.28
CA ARG A 579 37.91 -19.33 -4.83
C ARG A 579 37.08 -18.95 -3.62
N ARG A 580 36.15 -19.82 -3.19
CA ARG A 580 35.30 -19.58 -2.02
C ARG A 580 36.05 -19.89 -0.74
N VAL A 581 35.56 -19.33 0.36
CA VAL A 581 36.02 -19.60 1.73
C VAL A 581 34.83 -19.95 2.62
N ALA A 582 35.04 -20.84 3.59
CA ALA A 582 33.95 -21.37 4.42
C ALA A 582 33.41 -20.39 5.47
N LEU A 583 34.23 -19.41 5.87
CA LEU A 583 33.87 -18.41 6.88
C LEU A 583 34.27 -17.02 6.41
N THR A 584 33.36 -16.05 6.47
CA THR A 584 33.68 -14.63 6.20
C THR A 584 34.03 -13.87 7.48
N PRO A 585 34.69 -12.70 7.40
CA PRO A 585 35.02 -11.89 8.57
C PRO A 585 33.80 -11.56 9.44
N THR A 586 32.64 -11.28 8.82
CA THR A 586 31.38 -11.00 9.53
C THR A 586 30.95 -12.17 10.43
N ASN A 587 31.05 -13.40 9.95
CA ASN A 587 30.67 -14.57 10.74
C ASN A 587 31.77 -15.03 11.69
N ALA A 588 33.04 -14.74 11.41
CA ALA A 588 34.12 -14.88 12.38
C ALA A 588 33.84 -14.00 13.63
N ALA A 589 33.46 -12.74 13.43
CA ALA A 589 33.05 -11.85 14.52
C ALA A 589 31.80 -12.36 15.26
N LEU A 590 30.83 -12.95 14.54
CA LEU A 590 29.64 -13.56 15.15
C LEU A 590 30.00 -14.75 16.06
N LEU A 591 30.88 -15.65 15.60
CA LEU A 591 31.34 -16.78 16.40
C LEU A 591 32.07 -16.30 17.66
N LYS A 592 32.96 -15.30 17.54
CA LYS A 592 33.61 -14.66 18.70
C LYS A 592 32.58 -14.07 19.67
N LYS A 593 31.57 -13.36 19.17
CA LYS A 593 30.49 -12.79 19.99
C LYS A 593 29.64 -13.85 20.70
N LYS A 594 29.48 -15.03 20.10
CA LYS A 594 28.76 -16.18 20.68
C LYS A 594 29.59 -16.96 21.70
N GLY A 595 30.82 -16.56 21.96
CA GLY A 595 31.67 -17.13 23.00
C GLY A 595 32.70 -18.15 22.52
N VAL A 596 32.90 -18.31 21.20
CA VAL A 596 33.95 -19.19 20.66
C VAL A 596 35.33 -18.67 21.06
N ALA A 597 36.13 -19.54 21.69
CA ALA A 597 37.45 -19.21 22.24
C ALA A 597 38.40 -18.67 21.17
N ARG A 598 38.57 -19.44 20.09
CA ARG A 598 39.53 -19.16 19.02
C ARG A 598 38.88 -19.42 17.66
N VAL A 599 39.00 -18.46 16.76
CA VAL A 599 38.67 -18.62 15.34
C VAL A 599 39.98 -18.50 14.58
N LEU A 600 40.50 -19.61 14.07
CA LEU A 600 41.75 -19.70 13.33
C LEU A 600 41.47 -19.69 11.84
N VAL A 601 42.16 -18.83 11.10
CA VAL A 601 42.03 -18.72 9.64
C VAL A 601 43.42 -18.87 9.04
N GLU A 602 43.57 -19.73 8.03
CA GLU A 602 44.83 -19.85 7.30
C GLU A 602 45.13 -18.54 6.55
N ARG A 603 46.38 -18.08 6.60
CA ARG A 603 46.80 -16.87 5.87
C ARG A 603 46.45 -16.98 4.38
N GLY A 604 45.75 -15.97 3.87
CA GLY A 604 45.31 -15.92 2.49
C GLY A 604 44.12 -16.84 2.15
N ALA A 605 43.44 -17.44 3.14
CA ALA A 605 42.27 -18.29 2.87
C ALA A 605 41.12 -17.54 2.17
N GLY A 606 40.94 -16.24 2.46
CA GLY A 606 39.89 -15.41 1.89
C GLY A 606 40.28 -14.62 0.64
N THR A 607 41.55 -14.65 0.21
CA THR A 607 42.08 -13.74 -0.82
C THR A 607 41.30 -13.83 -2.13
N GLU A 608 41.05 -15.04 -2.63
CA GLU A 608 40.31 -15.26 -3.88
C GLU A 608 38.81 -14.91 -3.78
N ALA A 609 38.28 -14.84 -2.55
CA ALA A 609 36.93 -14.35 -2.26
C ALA A 609 36.89 -12.86 -1.93
N GLN A 610 38.00 -12.14 -2.06
CA GLN A 610 38.17 -10.72 -1.75
C GLN A 610 37.96 -10.38 -0.26
N PHE A 611 38.29 -11.32 0.64
CA PHE A 611 38.38 -11.08 2.07
C PHE A 611 39.84 -11.07 2.49
N LEU A 612 40.34 -9.89 2.85
CA LEU A 612 41.73 -9.71 3.23
C LEU A 612 42.01 -10.22 4.65
N ASP A 613 43.24 -10.66 4.89
CA ASP A 613 43.73 -11.17 6.17
C ASP A 613 43.52 -10.15 7.32
N GLU A 614 43.69 -8.85 7.04
CA GLU A 614 43.47 -7.78 8.01
C GLU A 614 42.00 -7.71 8.46
N GLN A 615 41.06 -8.04 7.58
CA GLN A 615 39.63 -8.04 7.90
C GLN A 615 39.28 -9.19 8.86
N TYR A 616 39.91 -10.35 8.71
CA TYR A 616 39.78 -11.45 9.67
C TYR A 616 40.36 -11.09 11.04
N THR A 617 41.54 -10.45 11.04
CA THR A 617 42.19 -9.98 12.26
C THR A 617 41.31 -8.96 12.99
N ALA A 618 40.77 -7.98 12.27
CA ALA A 618 39.84 -6.98 12.81
C ALA A 618 38.53 -7.58 13.34
N ALA A 619 38.08 -8.70 12.76
CA ALA A 619 36.92 -9.47 13.22
C ALA A 619 37.21 -10.33 14.47
N GLY A 620 38.45 -10.34 14.98
CA GLY A 620 38.86 -11.11 16.15
C GLY A 620 39.26 -12.55 15.86
N ALA A 621 39.52 -12.91 14.59
CA ALA A 621 40.13 -14.18 14.21
C ALA A 621 41.67 -14.09 14.30
N THR A 622 42.33 -15.24 14.46
CA THR A 622 43.79 -15.36 14.50
C THR A 622 44.28 -16.00 13.20
N LEU A 623 45.17 -15.31 12.50
CA LEU A 623 45.80 -15.83 11.29
C LEU A 623 46.95 -16.76 11.63
N VAL A 624 46.93 -17.98 11.09
CA VAL A 624 47.89 -19.04 11.41
C VAL A 624 48.45 -19.71 10.16
N SER A 625 49.53 -20.47 10.33
CA SER A 625 50.03 -21.38 9.28
C SER A 625 49.06 -22.55 9.08
N ARG A 626 49.16 -23.23 7.94
CA ARG A 626 48.31 -24.39 7.64
C ARG A 626 48.56 -25.51 8.66
N GLU A 627 49.81 -25.79 8.99
CA GLU A 627 50.21 -26.82 9.95
C GLU A 627 49.62 -26.56 11.34
N GLU A 628 49.71 -25.32 11.82
CA GLU A 628 49.14 -24.91 13.10
C GLU A 628 47.61 -25.01 13.12
N LEU A 629 46.95 -24.63 12.03
CA LEU A 629 45.50 -24.69 11.89
C LEU A 629 44.99 -26.13 12.01
N PHE A 630 45.59 -27.06 11.27
CA PHE A 630 45.20 -28.47 11.28
C PHE A 630 45.50 -29.15 12.63
N ALA A 631 46.56 -28.74 13.33
CA ALA A 631 46.90 -29.28 14.65
C ALA A 631 46.00 -28.75 15.79
N SER A 632 45.53 -27.50 15.70
CA SER A 632 44.85 -26.81 16.80
C SER A 632 43.32 -26.87 16.75
N SER A 633 42.73 -27.07 15.57
CA SER A 633 41.29 -26.92 15.36
C SER A 633 40.46 -28.09 15.94
N ASN A 634 39.45 -27.78 16.74
CA ASN A 634 38.45 -28.74 17.20
C ASN A 634 37.30 -28.90 16.19
N VAL A 635 36.97 -27.81 15.49
CA VAL A 635 35.98 -27.79 14.41
C VAL A 635 36.64 -27.23 13.16
N MET A 636 36.62 -27.97 12.07
CA MET A 636 37.11 -27.54 10.77
C MET A 636 35.93 -27.18 9.86
N LEU A 637 35.90 -25.94 9.36
CA LEU A 637 34.90 -25.47 8.41
C LEU A 637 35.55 -25.39 7.03
N LYS A 638 35.05 -26.17 6.07
CA LYS A 638 35.51 -26.19 4.68
C LYS A 638 34.33 -26.04 3.73
N VAL A 639 34.61 -25.65 2.49
CA VAL A 639 33.63 -25.63 1.41
C VAL A 639 33.56 -27.01 0.76
N ARG A 640 34.66 -27.48 0.17
CA ARG A 640 34.74 -28.77 -0.52
C ARG A 640 35.13 -29.91 0.44
N PRO A 641 34.93 -31.18 0.04
CA PRO A 641 35.46 -32.32 0.79
C PRO A 641 36.97 -32.18 0.97
N PRO A 642 37.55 -32.57 2.11
CA PRO A 642 39.00 -32.59 2.27
C PRO A 642 39.66 -33.48 1.22
N LEU A 643 40.79 -33.04 0.66
CA LEU A 643 41.60 -33.88 -0.21
C LEU A 643 42.25 -35.03 0.58
N ILE A 644 42.13 -36.26 0.08
CA ILE A 644 42.61 -37.47 0.78
C ILE A 644 44.11 -37.40 1.05
N ASP A 645 44.89 -36.97 0.06
CA ASP A 645 46.35 -37.01 0.15
C ASP A 645 46.96 -35.78 0.84
N GLU A 646 46.28 -34.64 0.83
CA GLU A 646 46.82 -33.37 1.33
C GLU A 646 46.18 -32.87 2.63
N GLU A 647 44.92 -33.21 2.92
CA GLU A 647 44.17 -32.59 4.03
C GLU A 647 43.68 -33.64 5.03
N ALA A 648 43.11 -34.75 4.57
CA ALA A 648 42.50 -35.76 5.45
C ALA A 648 43.49 -36.33 6.49
N LYS A 649 44.76 -36.51 6.08
CA LYS A 649 45.87 -36.97 6.94
C LYS A 649 46.39 -35.92 7.93
N HIS A 650 45.92 -34.67 7.85
CA HIS A 650 46.32 -33.58 8.76
C HIS A 650 45.19 -33.12 9.68
N ILE A 651 43.92 -33.46 9.40
CA ILE A 651 42.77 -33.18 10.29
C ILE A 651 42.90 -33.87 11.65
N LYS A 652 43.03 -33.11 12.73
CA LYS A 652 43.15 -33.61 14.11
C LYS A 652 42.19 -34.78 14.43
N GLU A 653 42.71 -35.86 15.01
CA GLU A 653 41.90 -37.01 15.44
C GLU A 653 40.82 -36.57 16.44
N GLY A 654 39.60 -37.08 16.28
CA GLY A 654 38.46 -36.74 17.16
C GLY A 654 37.86 -35.34 16.96
N SER A 655 38.33 -34.56 15.97
CA SER A 655 37.75 -33.26 15.62
C SER A 655 36.44 -33.39 14.84
N THR A 656 35.73 -32.27 14.67
CA THR A 656 34.52 -32.17 13.85
C THR A 656 34.84 -31.48 12.53
N VAL A 657 34.42 -32.03 11.40
CA VAL A 657 34.55 -31.44 10.06
C VAL A 657 33.16 -31.13 9.52
N ILE A 658 32.97 -29.91 9.01
CA ILE A 658 31.73 -29.50 8.35
C ILE A 658 32.10 -28.99 6.95
N SER A 659 31.64 -29.68 5.92
CA SER A 659 31.87 -29.32 4.52
C SER A 659 30.81 -29.95 3.60
N PHE A 660 30.84 -29.65 2.30
CA PHE A 660 30.26 -30.60 1.35
C PHE A 660 31.08 -31.90 1.37
N LEU A 661 30.41 -33.05 1.23
CA LEU A 661 31.06 -34.37 1.28
C LEU A 661 30.59 -35.30 0.16
N TYR A 662 29.30 -35.25 -0.22
CA TYR A 662 28.69 -36.16 -1.21
C TYR A 662 29.04 -37.64 -0.93
N PRO A 663 28.65 -38.17 0.24
CA PRO A 663 29.16 -39.45 0.76
C PRO A 663 28.84 -40.67 -0.11
N ALA A 664 27.77 -40.62 -0.90
CA ALA A 664 27.42 -41.71 -1.82
C ALA A 664 28.42 -41.81 -2.99
N GLN A 665 28.95 -40.68 -3.45
CA GLN A 665 29.89 -40.58 -4.56
C GLN A 665 31.34 -40.70 -4.08
N ASN A 666 31.65 -40.19 -2.89
CA ASN A 666 33.01 -40.07 -2.39
C ASN A 666 33.27 -40.99 -1.19
N LYS A 667 33.10 -42.32 -1.36
CA LYS A 667 33.36 -43.30 -0.28
C LYS A 667 34.79 -43.24 0.29
N PRO A 668 35.86 -43.09 -0.52
CA PRO A 668 37.24 -43.13 0.01
C PRO A 668 37.55 -42.01 1.01
N ILE A 669 37.01 -40.80 0.82
CA ILE A 669 37.21 -39.71 1.79
C ILE A 669 36.38 -39.94 3.06
N VAL A 670 35.19 -40.52 2.97
CA VAL A 670 34.39 -40.89 4.14
C VAL A 670 35.14 -41.91 5.00
N GLU A 671 35.74 -42.92 4.38
CA GLU A 671 36.58 -43.92 5.05
C GLU A 671 37.85 -43.31 5.67
N ALA A 672 38.51 -42.39 4.95
CA ALA A 672 39.68 -41.68 5.47
C ALA A 672 39.33 -40.83 6.72
N LEU A 673 38.21 -40.12 6.70
CA LEU A 673 37.69 -39.37 7.84
C LEU A 673 37.32 -40.31 9.01
N ALA A 674 36.68 -41.45 8.72
CA ALA A 674 36.35 -42.46 9.72
C ALA A 674 37.60 -43.05 10.41
N SER A 675 38.67 -43.33 9.65
CA SER A 675 39.94 -43.83 10.21
C SER A 675 40.58 -42.86 11.23
N ARG A 676 40.25 -41.57 11.11
CA ARG A 676 40.73 -40.47 11.98
C ARG A 676 39.77 -40.18 13.14
N LYS A 677 38.76 -41.02 13.35
CA LYS A 677 37.73 -40.89 14.38
C LYS A 677 37.04 -39.52 14.41
N VAL A 678 36.96 -38.82 13.28
CA VAL A 678 36.36 -37.48 13.22
C VAL A 678 34.84 -37.56 13.20
N ASN A 679 34.19 -36.49 13.62
CA ASN A 679 32.76 -36.28 13.37
C ASN A 679 32.61 -35.51 12.06
N SER A 680 31.98 -36.08 11.04
CA SER A 680 31.86 -35.44 9.72
C SER A 680 30.42 -35.10 9.40
N PHE A 681 30.10 -33.81 9.32
CA PHE A 681 28.82 -33.30 8.86
C PHE A 681 28.89 -32.92 7.37
N ALA A 682 28.01 -33.52 6.58
CA ALA A 682 27.88 -33.23 5.15
C ALA A 682 26.78 -32.17 4.94
N MET A 683 27.19 -30.99 4.50
CA MET A 683 26.26 -29.87 4.19
C MET A 683 25.29 -30.23 3.05
N ASP A 684 25.66 -31.15 2.15
CA ASP A 684 24.77 -31.68 1.11
C ASP A 684 23.74 -32.69 1.64
N MET A 685 23.88 -33.17 2.88
CA MET A 685 22.95 -34.11 3.53
C MET A 685 22.03 -33.44 4.55
N ILE A 686 22.07 -32.11 4.68
CA ILE A 686 21.11 -31.36 5.50
C ILE A 686 19.67 -31.69 5.05
N PRO A 687 18.79 -32.16 5.95
CA PRO A 687 17.40 -32.46 5.61
C PRO A 687 16.64 -31.23 5.13
N ARG A 688 15.78 -31.39 4.13
CA ARG A 688 14.95 -30.31 3.58
C ARG A 688 13.66 -30.11 4.38
N ILE A 689 13.81 -29.73 5.65
CA ILE A 689 12.70 -29.40 6.56
C ILE A 689 12.66 -27.91 6.84
N SER A 690 11.51 -27.38 7.26
CA SER A 690 11.31 -25.93 7.44
C SER A 690 12.34 -25.27 8.34
N ARG A 691 12.72 -25.89 9.47
CA ARG A 691 13.75 -25.34 10.37
C ARG A 691 15.16 -25.33 9.78
N ALA A 692 15.44 -26.23 8.83
CA ALA A 692 16.76 -26.43 8.25
C ALA A 692 17.01 -25.62 6.97
N GLN A 693 15.99 -24.93 6.43
CA GLN A 693 16.12 -24.11 5.22
C GLN A 693 17.21 -23.03 5.35
N VAL A 694 17.42 -22.50 6.55
CA VAL A 694 18.47 -21.50 6.82
C VAL A 694 19.89 -22.09 6.77
N PHE A 695 20.01 -23.42 6.82
CA PHE A 695 21.27 -24.17 6.72
C PHE A 695 21.50 -24.78 5.34
N ASP A 696 20.50 -24.76 4.44
CA ASP A 696 20.57 -25.42 3.13
C ASP A 696 21.54 -24.70 2.18
N ALA A 697 22.78 -25.19 2.18
CA ALA A 697 23.84 -24.69 1.33
C ALA A 697 23.62 -25.01 -0.16
N LEU A 698 22.91 -26.10 -0.49
CA LEU A 698 22.64 -26.46 -1.89
C LEU A 698 21.71 -25.43 -2.53
N SER A 699 20.68 -24.99 -1.81
CA SER A 699 19.77 -23.94 -2.29
C SER A 699 20.50 -22.60 -2.46
N SER A 700 21.38 -22.22 -1.53
CA SER A 700 22.23 -21.02 -1.65
C SER A 700 23.12 -21.07 -2.90
N MET A 701 23.82 -22.19 -3.14
CA MET A 701 24.69 -22.34 -4.31
C MET A 701 23.89 -22.43 -5.61
N ALA A 702 22.74 -23.10 -5.62
CA ALA A 702 21.85 -23.18 -6.78
C ALA A 702 21.32 -21.81 -7.20
N ASN A 703 20.94 -20.97 -6.23
CA ASN A 703 20.52 -19.60 -6.51
C ASN A 703 21.62 -18.78 -7.19
N ILE A 704 22.86 -18.89 -6.70
CA ILE A 704 24.02 -18.24 -7.31
C ILE A 704 24.31 -18.80 -8.71
N ASN A 705 24.20 -20.12 -8.89
CA ASN A 705 24.38 -20.76 -10.20
C ASN A 705 23.43 -20.20 -11.24
N GLY A 706 22.14 -20.09 -10.91
CA GLY A 706 21.15 -19.52 -11.83
C GLY A 706 21.44 -18.08 -12.23
N TYR A 707 21.80 -17.24 -11.27
CA TYR A 707 22.20 -15.86 -11.52
C TYR A 707 23.45 -15.78 -12.39
N LYS A 708 24.50 -16.51 -12.02
CA LYS A 708 25.79 -16.50 -12.71
C LYS A 708 25.70 -17.10 -14.10
N ALA A 709 24.84 -18.09 -14.33
CA ALA A 709 24.58 -18.67 -15.64
C ALA A 709 24.14 -17.62 -16.66
N VAL A 710 23.22 -16.73 -16.27
CA VAL A 710 22.74 -15.66 -17.15
C VAL A 710 23.86 -14.66 -17.46
N LEU A 711 24.71 -14.34 -16.47
CA LEU A 711 25.83 -13.43 -16.68
C LEU A 711 26.93 -14.03 -17.58
N GLU A 712 27.26 -15.31 -17.40
CA GLU A 712 28.21 -16.00 -18.29
C GLU A 712 27.64 -16.09 -19.71
N ALA A 713 26.33 -16.37 -19.84
CA ALA A 713 25.67 -16.35 -21.14
C ALA A 713 25.72 -14.96 -21.78
N SER A 714 25.40 -13.90 -21.03
CA SER A 714 25.41 -12.52 -21.54
C SER A 714 26.80 -12.04 -21.92
N ASN A 715 27.84 -12.52 -21.24
CA ASN A 715 29.21 -12.12 -21.50
C ASN A 715 29.75 -12.67 -22.84
N VAL A 716 29.28 -13.85 -23.25
CA VAL A 716 29.70 -14.47 -24.52
C VAL A 716 28.70 -14.24 -25.66
N PHE A 717 27.45 -13.86 -25.35
CA PHE A 717 26.42 -13.62 -26.35
C PHE A 717 26.66 -12.30 -27.10
N GLY A 718 26.74 -12.35 -28.43
CA GLY A 718 27.12 -11.21 -29.26
C GLY A 718 26.03 -10.16 -29.52
N ARG A 719 24.88 -10.19 -28.82
CA ARG A 719 23.75 -9.28 -29.00
C ARG A 719 23.22 -8.79 -27.65
N PHE A 720 22.44 -7.70 -27.66
CA PHE A 720 21.80 -7.20 -26.44
C PHE A 720 20.74 -8.16 -25.91
N LEU A 721 20.71 -8.34 -24.57
CA LEU A 721 19.63 -9.08 -23.91
C LEU A 721 18.33 -8.27 -23.91
N THR A 722 18.44 -6.95 -23.66
CA THR A 722 17.32 -6.02 -23.67
C THR A 722 17.00 -5.57 -25.09
N GLY A 723 15.72 -5.56 -25.45
CA GLY A 723 15.26 -4.96 -26.70
C GLY A 723 15.31 -3.43 -26.62
N GLN A 724 15.83 -2.78 -27.66
CA GLN A 724 16.01 -1.33 -27.70
C GLN A 724 15.66 -0.80 -29.09
N THR A 725 15.08 0.39 -29.14
CA THR A 725 14.94 1.16 -30.38
C THR A 725 16.04 2.21 -30.40
N THR A 726 16.86 2.20 -31.45
CA THR A 726 17.94 3.16 -31.64
C THR A 726 17.76 3.88 -32.97
N ALA A 727 18.50 4.97 -33.20
CA ALA A 727 18.51 5.66 -34.50
C ALA A 727 18.92 4.72 -35.67
N ALA A 728 19.69 3.66 -35.38
CA ALA A 728 20.11 2.66 -36.35
C ALA A 728 19.08 1.52 -36.54
N GLY A 729 17.91 1.59 -35.89
CA GLY A 729 16.84 0.61 -36.01
C GLY A 729 16.47 -0.08 -34.70
N LYS A 730 15.43 -0.92 -34.78
CA LYS A 730 14.88 -1.68 -33.67
C LYS A 730 15.66 -2.99 -33.48
N ILE A 731 16.22 -3.17 -32.30
CA ILE A 731 16.92 -4.39 -31.88
C ILE A 731 15.95 -5.21 -31.01
N PRO A 732 15.53 -6.42 -31.43
CA PRO A 732 14.62 -7.24 -30.64
C PRO A 732 15.30 -7.75 -29.36
N PRO A 733 14.54 -7.96 -28.26
CA PRO A 733 15.07 -8.57 -27.06
C PRO A 733 15.50 -10.01 -27.30
N CYS A 734 16.51 -10.45 -26.57
CA CYS A 734 16.95 -11.85 -26.55
C CYS A 734 15.85 -12.77 -26.01
N LYS A 735 15.73 -13.96 -26.59
CA LYS A 735 14.85 -15.02 -26.11
C LYS A 735 15.65 -16.06 -25.33
N VAL A 736 15.27 -16.31 -24.08
CA VAL A 736 15.94 -17.26 -23.18
C VAL A 736 14.97 -18.38 -22.82
N LEU A 737 15.39 -19.62 -23.03
CA LEU A 737 14.69 -20.81 -22.53
C LEU A 737 15.41 -21.34 -21.28
N VAL A 738 14.67 -21.56 -20.20
CA VAL A 738 15.17 -22.21 -18.99
C VAL A 738 14.48 -23.56 -18.81
N ILE A 739 15.28 -24.63 -18.80
CA ILE A 739 14.81 -26.02 -18.66
C ILE A 739 15.11 -26.49 -17.23
N GLY A 740 14.05 -26.78 -16.49
CA GLY A 740 14.05 -26.98 -15.05
C GLY A 740 13.82 -25.65 -14.30
N ALA A 741 12.80 -25.61 -13.46
CA ALA A 741 12.42 -24.48 -12.61
C ALA A 741 12.58 -24.85 -11.12
N GLY A 742 13.72 -25.46 -10.79
CA GLY A 742 14.23 -25.52 -9.42
C GLY A 742 14.80 -24.17 -8.97
N VAL A 743 15.51 -24.13 -7.83
CA VAL A 743 16.09 -22.88 -7.30
C VAL A 743 17.02 -22.19 -8.31
N ALA A 744 17.88 -22.94 -8.99
CA ALA A 744 18.76 -22.39 -10.03
C ALA A 744 17.96 -21.88 -11.25
N GLY A 745 16.99 -22.66 -11.73
CA GLY A 745 16.13 -22.26 -12.84
C GLY A 745 15.33 -20.99 -12.56
N LEU A 746 14.70 -20.89 -11.40
CA LEU A 746 13.94 -19.69 -10.99
C LEU A 746 14.86 -18.46 -10.85
N SER A 747 16.07 -18.64 -10.33
CA SER A 747 17.08 -17.56 -10.27
C SER A 747 17.51 -17.11 -11.67
N ALA A 748 17.74 -18.05 -12.59
CA ALA A 748 18.06 -17.74 -13.99
C ALA A 748 16.90 -17.00 -14.68
N ILE A 749 15.65 -17.45 -14.47
CA ILE A 749 14.45 -16.79 -15.00
C ILE A 749 14.35 -15.36 -14.49
N ALA A 750 14.44 -15.16 -13.17
CA ALA A 750 14.36 -13.83 -12.57
C ALA A 750 15.47 -12.90 -13.08
N THR A 751 16.69 -13.42 -13.22
CA THR A 751 17.85 -12.65 -13.68
C THR A 751 17.72 -12.26 -15.15
N ALA A 752 17.40 -13.22 -16.04
CA ALA A 752 17.22 -12.96 -17.46
C ALA A 752 16.06 -11.98 -17.72
N ARG A 753 14.95 -12.09 -16.98
CA ARG A 753 13.83 -11.13 -17.04
C ARG A 753 14.24 -9.73 -16.62
N ARG A 754 15.02 -9.59 -15.53
CA ARG A 754 15.55 -8.29 -15.07
C ARG A 754 16.49 -7.65 -16.09
N MET A 755 17.19 -8.45 -16.89
CA MET A 755 18.04 -7.98 -17.99
C MET A 755 17.26 -7.70 -19.29
N GLY A 756 15.92 -7.72 -19.25
CA GLY A 756 15.08 -7.33 -20.37
C GLY A 756 14.87 -8.39 -21.45
N ALA A 757 15.26 -9.65 -21.18
CA ALA A 757 15.01 -10.76 -22.10
C ALA A 757 13.55 -11.24 -22.05
N ILE A 758 13.09 -11.84 -23.15
CA ILE A 758 11.87 -12.66 -23.17
C ILE A 758 12.26 -14.04 -22.64
N VAL A 759 11.64 -14.48 -21.55
CA VAL A 759 12.01 -15.74 -20.90
C VAL A 759 10.87 -16.74 -20.98
N ARG A 760 11.20 -17.96 -21.40
CA ARG A 760 10.36 -19.14 -21.41
C ARG A 760 10.93 -20.15 -20.40
N GLY A 761 10.07 -20.74 -19.58
CA GLY A 761 10.45 -21.74 -18.58
C GLY A 761 9.72 -23.05 -18.83
N PHE A 762 10.40 -24.16 -18.61
CA PHE A 762 9.81 -25.50 -18.66
C PHE A 762 10.21 -26.30 -17.42
N ASP A 763 9.27 -27.03 -16.83
CA ASP A 763 9.51 -27.98 -15.74
C ASP A 763 8.43 -29.07 -15.79
N THR A 764 8.77 -30.30 -15.43
CA THR A 764 7.82 -31.43 -15.43
C THR A 764 6.85 -31.38 -14.25
N ARG A 765 7.12 -30.58 -13.22
CA ARG A 765 6.27 -30.42 -12.04
C ARG A 765 5.24 -29.33 -12.25
N ALA A 766 3.96 -29.65 -12.04
CA ALA A 766 2.87 -28.68 -12.15
C ALA A 766 3.02 -27.48 -11.20
N ALA A 767 3.55 -27.70 -9.98
CA ALA A 767 3.76 -26.64 -8.99
C ALA A 767 4.75 -25.55 -9.43
N ALA A 768 5.66 -25.85 -10.37
CA ALA A 768 6.61 -24.88 -10.88
C ALA A 768 5.98 -23.86 -11.84
N ARG A 769 4.82 -24.17 -12.42
CA ARG A 769 4.11 -23.30 -13.36
C ARG A 769 3.79 -21.92 -12.78
N GLU A 770 3.13 -21.90 -11.63
CA GLU A 770 2.76 -20.65 -10.97
C GLU A 770 4.01 -19.84 -10.57
N GLN A 771 5.08 -20.52 -10.16
CA GLN A 771 6.34 -19.88 -9.79
C GLN A 771 7.00 -19.21 -11.00
N VAL A 772 7.08 -19.89 -12.15
CA VAL A 772 7.62 -19.34 -13.40
C VAL A 772 6.79 -18.13 -13.87
N GLN A 773 5.46 -18.25 -13.86
CA GLN A 773 4.56 -17.18 -14.28
C GLN A 773 4.60 -15.97 -13.34
N SER A 774 4.75 -16.17 -12.03
CA SER A 774 4.88 -15.08 -11.05
C SER A 774 6.13 -14.22 -11.26
N LEU A 775 7.18 -14.79 -11.85
CA LEU A 775 8.39 -14.08 -12.25
C LEU A 775 8.27 -13.41 -13.64
N GLY A 776 7.10 -13.50 -14.26
CA GLY A 776 6.78 -12.87 -15.54
C GLY A 776 7.38 -13.59 -16.75
N ALA A 777 7.68 -14.89 -16.63
CA ALA A 777 8.11 -15.75 -17.73
C ALA A 777 6.94 -16.62 -18.26
N GLU A 778 7.02 -16.99 -19.53
CA GLU A 778 6.06 -17.90 -20.17
C GLU A 778 6.36 -19.34 -19.73
N PHE A 779 5.37 -20.06 -19.19
CA PHE A 779 5.54 -21.48 -18.87
C PHE A 779 5.13 -22.33 -20.07
N LEU A 780 6.05 -23.17 -20.55
CA LEU A 780 5.81 -24.07 -21.69
C LEU A 780 5.19 -25.38 -21.21
N GLU A 781 4.21 -25.89 -21.96
CA GLU A 781 3.49 -27.13 -21.67
C GLU A 781 3.69 -28.18 -22.75
N VAL A 782 3.76 -29.44 -22.34
CA VAL A 782 3.68 -30.59 -23.25
C VAL A 782 2.21 -30.91 -23.49
N SER A 783 1.86 -31.40 -24.70
CA SER A 783 0.50 -31.80 -25.06
C SER A 783 -0.04 -32.99 -24.25
N ILE A 784 0.84 -33.74 -23.56
CA ILE A 784 0.50 -34.90 -22.74
C ILE A 784 0.48 -34.47 -21.27
N GLN A 785 -0.66 -34.64 -20.60
CA GLN A 785 -0.79 -34.35 -19.17
C GLN A 785 -0.37 -35.56 -18.33
N GLU A 786 0.88 -35.54 -17.89
CA GLU A 786 1.44 -36.47 -16.90
C GLU A 786 2.09 -35.64 -15.78
N ASP A 787 1.79 -35.94 -14.51
CA ASP A 787 2.41 -35.23 -13.38
C ASP A 787 3.80 -35.79 -13.10
N GLY A 788 4.82 -34.95 -13.32
CA GLY A 788 6.24 -35.25 -13.04
C GLY A 788 6.67 -35.03 -11.60
N SER A 789 5.74 -34.72 -10.69
CA SER A 789 6.03 -34.57 -9.27
C SER A 789 6.46 -35.89 -8.64
N GLY A 790 7.70 -35.95 -8.18
CA GLY A 790 8.23 -36.97 -7.28
C GLY A 790 8.06 -36.56 -5.81
N ALA A 791 8.44 -37.46 -4.90
CA ALA A 791 8.42 -37.17 -3.48
C ALA A 791 9.31 -35.96 -3.13
N GLY A 792 8.95 -35.20 -2.09
CA GLY A 792 9.74 -34.06 -1.59
C GLY A 792 9.93 -32.87 -2.55
N GLY A 793 9.09 -32.75 -3.58
CA GLY A 793 9.15 -31.64 -4.55
C GLY A 793 10.22 -31.78 -5.63
N TYR A 794 10.87 -32.95 -5.75
CA TYR A 794 11.74 -33.28 -6.88
C TYR A 794 10.96 -33.80 -8.08
N ALA A 795 11.56 -33.79 -9.26
CA ALA A 795 11.01 -34.43 -10.44
C ALA A 795 11.26 -35.95 -10.42
N LYS A 796 10.34 -36.74 -10.96
CA LYS A 796 10.54 -38.17 -11.28
C LYS A 796 10.83 -38.35 -12.77
N GLU A 797 11.25 -39.55 -13.14
CA GLU A 797 11.40 -39.95 -14.55
C GLU A 797 10.02 -40.10 -15.19
N MET A 798 9.85 -39.52 -16.39
CA MET A 798 8.57 -39.46 -17.11
C MET A 798 8.43 -40.65 -18.07
N SER A 799 7.20 -40.90 -18.55
CA SER A 799 6.95 -41.90 -19.60
C SER A 799 7.73 -41.59 -20.88
N LYS A 800 7.94 -42.61 -21.72
CA LYS A 800 8.63 -42.45 -23.00
C LYS A 800 7.87 -41.51 -23.92
N GLU A 801 6.54 -41.61 -23.91
CA GLU A 801 5.64 -40.78 -24.70
C GLU A 801 5.73 -39.31 -24.28
N PHE A 802 5.82 -39.03 -22.98
CA PHE A 802 6.04 -37.68 -22.46
C PHE A 802 7.42 -37.16 -22.87
N HIS A 803 8.46 -37.99 -22.77
CA HIS A 803 9.81 -37.61 -23.17
C HIS A 803 9.89 -37.29 -24.67
N ASP A 804 9.27 -38.09 -25.54
CA ASP A 804 9.25 -37.81 -26.98
C ASP A 804 8.55 -36.48 -27.30
N ALA A 805 7.46 -36.16 -26.60
CA ALA A 805 6.75 -34.89 -26.75
C ALA A 805 7.53 -33.69 -26.15
N GLU A 806 8.23 -33.89 -25.03
CA GLU A 806 9.16 -32.94 -24.42
C GLU A 806 10.32 -32.61 -25.38
N MET A 807 10.91 -33.62 -26.02
CA MET A 807 11.98 -33.43 -27.00
C MET A 807 11.50 -32.71 -28.25
N ALA A 808 10.28 -32.99 -28.72
CA ALA A 808 9.66 -32.24 -29.83
C ALA A 808 9.46 -30.75 -29.49
N LEU A 809 9.02 -30.45 -28.27
CA LEU A 809 8.91 -29.08 -27.77
C LEU A 809 10.27 -28.38 -27.73
N PHE A 810 11.31 -29.03 -27.21
CA PHE A 810 12.65 -28.45 -27.16
C PHE A 810 13.25 -28.19 -28.54
N MET A 811 13.03 -29.08 -29.51
CA MET A 811 13.44 -28.83 -30.90
C MET A 811 12.74 -27.61 -31.50
N ALA A 812 11.44 -27.44 -31.26
CA ALA A 812 10.70 -26.26 -31.72
C ALA A 812 11.22 -24.97 -31.08
N GLN A 813 11.53 -25.01 -29.78
CA GLN A 813 12.08 -23.86 -29.06
C GLN A 813 13.52 -23.53 -29.46
N ALA A 814 14.39 -24.54 -29.63
CA ALA A 814 15.80 -24.36 -29.99
C ALA A 814 15.98 -23.56 -31.29
N LYS A 815 15.06 -23.70 -32.25
CA LYS A 815 15.06 -22.92 -33.50
C LYS A 815 14.78 -21.43 -33.30
N ASP A 816 14.03 -21.07 -32.26
CA ASP A 816 13.56 -19.70 -32.03
C ASP A 816 14.41 -18.95 -30.98
N VAL A 817 14.82 -19.63 -29.92
CA VAL A 817 15.50 -19.00 -28.78
C VAL A 817 16.99 -18.75 -29.03
N ASP A 818 17.54 -17.76 -28.34
CA ASP A 818 18.93 -17.35 -28.50
C ASP A 818 19.83 -17.89 -27.38
N ILE A 819 19.27 -18.09 -26.17
CA ILE A 819 19.99 -18.68 -25.04
C ILE A 819 19.17 -19.83 -24.44
N ILE A 820 19.81 -20.96 -24.14
CA ILE A 820 19.22 -22.06 -23.37
C ILE A 820 20.00 -22.25 -22.07
N ILE A 821 19.31 -22.31 -20.94
CA ILE A 821 19.90 -22.65 -19.63
C ILE A 821 19.27 -23.94 -19.14
N THR A 822 20.07 -25.00 -18.98
CA THR A 822 19.60 -26.31 -18.52
C THR A 822 19.98 -26.56 -17.08
N THR A 823 19.02 -27.00 -16.27
CA THR A 823 19.17 -27.18 -14.81
C THR A 823 18.58 -28.50 -14.30
N ALA A 824 18.17 -29.38 -15.22
CA ALA A 824 17.46 -30.61 -14.88
C ALA A 824 18.43 -31.63 -14.27
N LEU A 825 18.24 -31.92 -12.98
CA LEU A 825 19.07 -32.87 -12.25
C LEU A 825 18.22 -33.71 -11.31
N ILE A 826 18.37 -35.03 -11.41
CA ILE A 826 17.73 -36.00 -10.51
C ILE A 826 18.80 -36.50 -9.53
N PRO A 827 18.61 -36.35 -8.21
CA PRO A 827 19.58 -36.83 -7.23
C PRO A 827 19.91 -38.32 -7.40
N GLY A 828 21.21 -38.65 -7.46
CA GLY A 828 21.69 -40.03 -7.55
C GLY A 828 21.65 -40.66 -8.95
N LYS A 829 21.16 -39.93 -9.97
CA LYS A 829 21.19 -40.37 -11.37
C LYS A 829 22.04 -39.41 -12.23
N PRO A 830 22.58 -39.87 -13.37
CA PRO A 830 23.14 -38.98 -14.39
C PRO A 830 22.11 -37.95 -14.87
N ALA A 831 22.57 -36.78 -15.29
CA ALA A 831 21.71 -35.74 -15.87
C ALA A 831 21.05 -36.25 -17.17
N PRO A 832 19.73 -36.06 -17.37
CA PRO A 832 19.06 -36.49 -18.59
C PRO A 832 19.52 -35.66 -19.79
N LYS A 833 19.72 -36.29 -20.95
CA LYS A 833 20.08 -35.61 -22.20
C LYS A 833 18.84 -35.01 -22.85
N LEU A 834 18.62 -33.72 -22.62
CA LEU A 834 17.44 -32.98 -23.07
C LEU A 834 17.70 -32.13 -24.33
N ILE A 835 18.96 -31.79 -24.59
CA ILE A 835 19.36 -31.02 -25.78
C ILE A 835 20.35 -31.86 -26.60
N THR A 836 19.88 -32.37 -27.74
CA THR A 836 20.69 -33.20 -28.65
C THR A 836 21.57 -32.36 -29.56
N ASN A 837 22.60 -32.97 -30.16
CA ASN A 837 23.45 -32.30 -31.14
C ASN A 837 22.68 -31.76 -32.36
N GLU A 838 21.56 -32.40 -32.71
CA GLU A 838 20.64 -31.92 -33.75
C GLU A 838 19.93 -30.63 -33.33
N MET A 839 19.46 -30.54 -32.08
CA MET A 839 18.86 -29.33 -31.54
C MET A 839 19.88 -28.19 -31.44
N VAL A 840 21.12 -28.48 -31.00
CA VAL A 840 22.21 -27.48 -30.99
C VAL A 840 22.47 -26.95 -32.40
N ALA A 841 22.52 -27.83 -33.41
CA ALA A 841 22.73 -27.43 -34.80
C ALA A 841 21.57 -26.63 -35.42
N ALA A 842 20.35 -26.79 -34.87
CA ALA A 842 19.16 -26.06 -35.31
C ALA A 842 19.05 -24.65 -34.71
N MET A 843 19.86 -24.33 -33.69
CA MET A 843 19.91 -22.99 -33.11
C MET A 843 20.58 -22.00 -34.07
N LYS A 844 20.28 -20.71 -33.88
CA LYS A 844 20.94 -19.63 -34.63
C LYS A 844 22.44 -19.58 -34.30
N PRO A 845 23.32 -19.32 -35.29
CA PRO A 845 24.72 -19.05 -35.01
C PRO A 845 24.88 -17.87 -34.03
N GLY A 846 25.80 -18.00 -33.08
CA GLY A 846 26.02 -17.05 -32.00
C GLY A 846 25.11 -17.25 -30.78
N SER A 847 24.17 -18.20 -30.82
CA SER A 847 23.40 -18.62 -29.64
C SER A 847 24.31 -19.22 -28.55
N VAL A 848 23.80 -19.26 -27.32
CA VAL A 848 24.54 -19.75 -26.15
C VAL A 848 23.74 -20.78 -25.39
N ILE A 849 24.40 -21.85 -24.96
CA ILE A 849 23.82 -22.84 -24.05
C ILE A 849 24.65 -22.87 -22.78
N VAL A 850 24.01 -22.77 -21.62
CA VAL A 850 24.66 -22.92 -20.32
C VAL A 850 24.10 -24.15 -19.62
N ASP A 851 24.95 -25.15 -19.44
CA ASP A 851 24.57 -26.43 -18.85
C ASP A 851 24.98 -26.51 -17.38
N LEU A 852 24.03 -26.24 -16.48
CA LEU A 852 24.29 -26.27 -15.04
C LEU A 852 24.41 -27.68 -14.48
N ALA A 853 24.03 -28.70 -15.27
CA ALA A 853 24.15 -30.10 -14.90
C ALA A 853 25.45 -30.75 -15.39
N ALA A 854 26.41 -29.96 -15.92
CA ALA A 854 27.66 -30.46 -16.50
C ALA A 854 28.46 -31.40 -15.58
N GLU A 855 28.48 -31.14 -14.27
CA GLU A 855 29.19 -31.97 -13.28
C GLU A 855 28.56 -33.38 -13.13
N ALA A 856 27.26 -33.51 -13.41
CA ALA A 856 26.53 -34.78 -13.35
C ALA A 856 26.33 -35.43 -14.74
N GLY A 857 27.17 -35.07 -15.71
CA GLY A 857 27.13 -35.58 -17.08
C GLY A 857 26.50 -34.61 -18.10
N GLY A 858 25.81 -33.55 -17.65
CA GLY A 858 25.25 -32.48 -18.50
C GLY A 858 23.92 -32.84 -19.18
N ASN A 859 23.03 -31.85 -19.30
CA ASN A 859 21.78 -32.01 -20.06
C ASN A 859 21.97 -31.90 -21.58
N VAL A 860 23.13 -31.43 -22.03
CA VAL A 860 23.43 -31.19 -23.44
C VAL A 860 24.42 -32.25 -23.94
N GLU A 861 24.18 -32.84 -25.11
CA GLU A 861 25.09 -33.85 -25.69
C GLU A 861 26.46 -33.28 -26.02
N ALA A 862 26.51 -32.05 -26.52
CA ALA A 862 27.75 -31.34 -26.83
C ALA A 862 28.49 -30.81 -25.58
N CYS A 863 27.95 -30.95 -24.37
CA CYS A 863 28.57 -30.40 -23.16
C CYS A 863 29.93 -31.04 -22.86
N ARG A 864 30.94 -30.21 -22.58
CA ARG A 864 32.25 -30.63 -22.08
C ARG A 864 32.46 -30.02 -20.69
N PRO A 865 32.43 -30.84 -19.62
CA PRO A 865 32.55 -30.33 -18.26
C PRO A 865 33.81 -29.49 -18.05
N GLY A 866 33.67 -28.36 -17.37
CA GLY A 866 34.75 -27.45 -16.99
C GLY A 866 35.14 -26.42 -18.05
N ILE A 867 34.66 -26.52 -19.31
CA ILE A 867 35.06 -25.62 -20.39
C ILE A 867 33.87 -25.01 -21.12
N ALA A 868 34.11 -23.84 -21.73
CA ALA A 868 33.24 -23.27 -22.74
C ALA A 868 33.89 -23.48 -24.12
N HIS A 869 33.13 -23.95 -25.09
CA HIS A 869 33.62 -24.13 -26.46
C HIS A 869 32.51 -23.88 -27.48
N VAL A 870 32.91 -23.60 -28.72
CA VAL A 870 31.97 -23.43 -29.82
C VAL A 870 31.71 -24.78 -30.49
N HIS A 871 30.44 -25.15 -30.59
CA HIS A 871 29.98 -26.34 -31.31
C HIS A 871 28.97 -25.91 -32.38
N ARG A 872 29.30 -26.12 -33.65
CA ARG A 872 28.43 -25.78 -34.81
C ARG A 872 27.90 -24.33 -34.78
N GLY A 873 28.72 -23.38 -34.34
CA GLY A 873 28.37 -21.95 -34.26
C GLY A 873 27.62 -21.55 -32.99
N VAL A 874 27.34 -22.47 -32.07
CA VAL A 874 26.72 -22.20 -30.76
C VAL A 874 27.78 -22.34 -29.66
N THR A 875 27.82 -21.40 -28.72
CA THR A 875 28.74 -21.50 -27.57
C THR A 875 28.10 -22.36 -26.48
N VAL A 876 28.71 -23.49 -26.14
CA VAL A 876 28.25 -24.39 -25.07
C VAL A 876 29.16 -24.21 -23.85
N ILE A 877 28.58 -23.67 -22.77
CA ILE A 877 29.24 -23.42 -21.50
C ILE A 877 28.91 -24.57 -20.53
N GLY A 878 29.93 -25.36 -20.19
CA GLY A 878 29.83 -26.48 -19.24
C GLY A 878 30.62 -26.26 -17.95
N TYR A 879 30.79 -25.02 -17.49
CA TYR A 879 31.54 -24.71 -16.26
C TYR A 879 30.95 -25.42 -15.04
N THR A 880 31.79 -26.10 -14.27
CA THR A 880 31.42 -26.83 -13.05
C THR A 880 31.68 -26.03 -11.77
N ASP A 881 32.20 -24.81 -11.90
CA ASP A 881 32.68 -23.96 -10.81
C ASP A 881 31.93 -22.61 -10.74
N LEU A 882 30.69 -22.52 -11.25
CA LEU A 882 29.93 -21.27 -11.29
C LEU A 882 29.80 -20.53 -9.94
N PRO A 883 29.63 -21.17 -8.77
CA PRO A 883 29.65 -20.46 -7.49
C PRO A 883 31.03 -19.86 -7.18
N SER A 884 32.11 -20.51 -7.64
CA SER A 884 33.49 -20.03 -7.48
C SER A 884 33.79 -18.81 -8.36
N ARG A 885 33.02 -18.61 -9.43
CA ARG A 885 33.09 -17.41 -10.29
C ARG A 885 32.32 -16.21 -9.73
N LEU A 886 31.64 -16.38 -8.60
CA LEU A 886 31.07 -15.30 -7.79
C LEU A 886 31.48 -15.47 -6.30
N PRO A 887 32.78 -15.53 -6.01
CA PRO A 887 33.30 -16.16 -4.80
C PRO A 887 32.94 -15.41 -3.52
N THR A 888 32.89 -14.08 -3.55
CA THR A 888 32.53 -13.25 -2.38
C THR A 888 31.09 -13.52 -1.92
N GLN A 889 30.14 -13.53 -2.85
CA GLN A 889 28.72 -13.77 -2.53
C GLN A 889 28.50 -15.22 -2.11
N SER A 890 29.13 -16.17 -2.80
CA SER A 890 29.08 -17.59 -2.45
C SER A 890 29.63 -17.87 -1.07
N SER A 891 30.79 -17.31 -0.74
CA SER A 891 31.41 -17.45 0.58
C SER A 891 30.53 -16.82 1.66
N THR A 892 29.91 -15.67 1.40
CA THR A 892 29.01 -15.01 2.35
C THR A 892 27.79 -15.87 2.67
N LEU A 893 27.09 -16.38 1.65
CA LEU A 893 25.90 -17.20 1.86
C LEU A 893 26.25 -18.57 2.47
N TYR A 894 27.31 -19.21 1.99
CA TYR A 894 27.79 -20.48 2.54
C TYR A 894 28.22 -20.32 4.00
N SER A 895 28.98 -19.27 4.31
CA SER A 895 29.38 -18.92 5.67
C SER A 895 28.20 -18.70 6.60
N ASN A 896 27.13 -18.05 6.12
CA ASN A 896 25.89 -17.91 6.89
C ASN A 896 25.24 -19.28 7.16
N ASN A 897 25.18 -20.17 6.16
CA ASN A 897 24.59 -21.49 6.31
C ASN A 897 25.36 -22.33 7.33
N ILE A 898 26.68 -22.45 7.15
CA ILE A 898 27.55 -23.29 8.00
C ILE A 898 27.66 -22.74 9.43
N THR A 899 27.68 -21.42 9.61
CA THR A 899 27.72 -20.78 10.94
C THR A 899 26.42 -21.00 11.69
N LYS A 900 25.28 -20.81 11.01
CA LYS A 900 23.97 -21.06 11.62
C LYS A 900 23.78 -22.54 11.95
N PHE A 901 24.26 -23.44 11.09
CA PHE A 901 24.23 -24.87 11.36
C PHE A 901 25.10 -25.22 12.57
N LEU A 902 26.35 -24.76 12.62
CA LEU A 902 27.26 -24.97 13.76
C LEU A 902 26.62 -24.50 15.07
N LEU A 903 26.02 -23.31 15.09
CA LEU A 903 25.34 -22.76 16.25
C LEU A 903 24.02 -23.47 16.60
N SER A 904 23.43 -24.23 15.66
CA SER A 904 22.21 -25.01 15.90
C SER A 904 22.48 -26.38 16.51
N ILE A 905 23.72 -26.90 16.38
CA ILE A 905 24.11 -28.18 16.97
C ILE A 905 24.05 -28.11 18.51
N GLY A 906 24.27 -26.93 19.10
CA GLY A 906 24.09 -26.73 20.54
C GLY A 906 24.14 -25.28 21.00
N ASP A 907 23.57 -25.00 22.18
CA ASP A 907 23.51 -23.66 22.78
C ASP A 907 24.62 -23.47 23.81
N GLY A 908 25.64 -22.68 23.48
CA GLY A 908 26.81 -22.42 24.33
C GLY A 908 27.83 -23.56 24.43
N LYS A 909 27.53 -24.74 23.88
CA LYS A 909 28.42 -25.90 23.81
C LYS A 909 28.19 -26.71 22.54
N LEU A 910 29.24 -27.31 22.00
CA LEU A 910 29.16 -28.26 20.90
C LEU A 910 28.91 -29.67 21.46
N GLY A 911 27.65 -30.09 21.47
CA GLY A 911 27.23 -31.45 21.81
C GLY A 911 26.46 -32.08 20.65
N ILE A 912 26.88 -33.24 20.17
CA ILE A 912 26.23 -33.93 19.05
C ILE A 912 25.03 -34.71 19.62
N ASP A 913 23.83 -34.19 19.39
CA ASP A 913 22.58 -34.89 19.70
C ASP A 913 22.12 -35.73 18.49
N LEU A 914 22.13 -37.06 18.65
CA LEU A 914 21.69 -37.98 17.59
C LEU A 914 20.16 -38.06 17.45
N GLU A 915 19.41 -37.53 18.41
CA GLU A 915 17.94 -37.41 18.32
C GLU A 915 17.52 -36.17 17.52
N ASP A 916 18.40 -35.18 17.36
CA ASP A 916 18.14 -34.05 16.49
C ASP A 916 18.19 -34.48 15.02
N GLU A 917 17.04 -34.40 14.34
CA GLU A 917 16.85 -34.82 12.94
C GLU A 917 17.81 -34.13 11.94
N VAL A 918 18.23 -32.87 12.18
CA VAL A 918 19.13 -32.12 11.28
C VAL A 918 20.56 -32.54 11.53
N VAL A 919 20.95 -32.67 12.80
CA VAL A 919 22.26 -33.17 13.22
C VAL A 919 22.45 -34.59 12.71
N ARG A 920 21.53 -35.51 13.02
CA ARG A 920 21.59 -36.91 12.58
C ARG A 920 21.51 -37.06 11.06
N GLY A 921 20.70 -36.26 10.39
CA GLY A 921 20.54 -36.31 8.93
C GLY A 921 21.79 -35.87 8.17
N SER A 922 22.54 -34.90 8.72
CA SER A 922 23.78 -34.40 8.11
C SER A 922 25.05 -35.12 8.58
N LEU A 923 25.01 -35.82 9.72
CA LEU A 923 26.14 -36.56 10.28
C LEU A 923 26.40 -37.88 9.52
N VAL A 924 27.56 -37.96 8.86
CA VAL A 924 27.99 -39.13 8.07
C VAL A 924 28.93 -40.04 8.86
N VAL A 925 29.87 -39.45 9.59
CA VAL A 925 30.83 -40.17 10.44
C VAL A 925 30.70 -39.65 11.86
N HIS A 926 30.58 -40.55 12.83
CA HIS A 926 30.52 -40.20 14.26
C HIS A 926 31.55 -41.02 15.03
N GLN A 927 32.57 -40.36 15.57
CA GLN A 927 33.66 -41.00 16.34
C GLN A 927 34.30 -42.21 15.63
N GLY A 928 34.45 -42.13 14.30
CA GLY A 928 35.03 -43.18 13.47
C GLY A 928 34.04 -44.24 12.97
N ASN A 929 32.79 -44.22 13.44
CA ASN A 929 31.74 -45.06 12.90
C ASN A 929 31.06 -44.36 11.72
N ILE A 930 31.08 -45.00 10.54
CA ILE A 930 30.29 -44.54 9.39
C ILE A 930 28.83 -44.87 9.68
N LEU A 931 28.00 -43.84 9.79
CA LEU A 931 26.58 -44.00 10.07
C LEU A 931 25.82 -44.32 8.79
N THR A 932 24.83 -45.21 8.90
CA THR A 932 23.89 -45.46 7.80
C THR A 932 23.22 -44.14 7.41
N PRO A 933 23.24 -43.74 6.12
CA PRO A 933 22.57 -42.54 5.68
C PRO A 933 21.09 -42.59 6.08
N VAL A 934 20.60 -41.57 6.79
CA VAL A 934 19.16 -41.45 7.02
C VAL A 934 18.54 -41.21 5.64
N PRO A 935 17.58 -42.05 5.19
CA PRO A 935 16.83 -41.76 3.99
C PRO A 935 16.28 -40.36 4.14
N ARG A 936 16.55 -39.45 3.20
CA ARG A 936 16.05 -38.07 3.29
C ARG A 936 14.56 -38.16 3.53
N VAL A 937 14.10 -37.84 4.74
CA VAL A 937 12.67 -37.77 5.05
C VAL A 937 12.20 -36.56 4.27
N MET A 938 11.65 -36.88 3.10
CA MET A 938 11.16 -35.89 2.19
C MET A 938 10.00 -35.23 2.93
N PRO A 939 9.98 -33.89 3.07
CA PRO A 939 8.76 -33.26 3.53
C PRO A 939 7.65 -33.81 2.63
N ALA A 940 6.58 -34.34 3.24
CA ALA A 940 5.35 -34.60 2.52
C ALA A 940 5.10 -33.37 1.64
N PRO A 941 4.70 -33.53 0.35
CA PRO A 941 4.44 -32.41 -0.54
C PRO A 941 3.75 -31.36 0.29
N ALA A 942 4.34 -30.17 0.42
CA ALA A 942 3.92 -29.16 1.40
C ALA A 942 2.41 -29.20 1.38
N VAL A 943 1.82 -29.78 2.43
CA VAL A 943 0.39 -30.09 2.42
C VAL A 943 -0.20 -28.75 2.06
N PRO A 944 -0.88 -28.60 0.90
CA PRO A 944 -1.36 -27.30 0.45
C PRO A 944 -2.03 -26.71 1.68
N PRO A 945 -1.46 -25.61 2.22
CA PRO A 945 -1.47 -25.29 3.65
C PRO A 945 -2.80 -25.71 4.18
N THR A 946 -2.83 -26.82 4.95
CA THR A 946 -4.00 -27.67 5.14
C THR A 946 -5.22 -26.82 4.90
N GLN A 947 -5.86 -26.91 3.72
CA GLN A 947 -7.08 -26.14 3.48
C GLN A 947 -7.90 -26.39 4.73
N PRO A 948 -8.10 -25.38 5.60
CA PRO A 948 -8.39 -25.59 7.01
C PRO A 948 -9.48 -26.63 7.10
N ALA A 949 -9.11 -27.86 7.48
CA ALA A 949 -9.82 -29.12 7.25
C ALA A 949 -11.10 -29.07 6.40
N LYS A 950 -11.13 -28.53 5.17
CA LYS A 950 -12.39 -28.23 4.45
C LYS A 950 -13.52 -27.87 5.44
N GLY A 951 -13.23 -26.95 6.38
CA GLY A 951 -13.67 -27.06 7.78
C GLY A 951 -15.03 -27.71 7.88
N GLU A 952 -15.12 -28.89 8.52
CA GLU A 952 -16.38 -29.55 8.91
C GLU A 952 -17.54 -28.59 8.76
N ASP A 953 -18.27 -28.63 7.63
CA ASP A 953 -19.29 -27.65 7.27
C ASP A 953 -19.23 -26.42 8.18
N LYS A 954 -18.13 -25.65 8.16
CA LYS A 954 -18.09 -24.39 8.91
C LYS A 954 -19.13 -23.67 8.11
N PRO A 955 -20.38 -23.54 8.63
CA PRO A 955 -21.52 -23.29 7.78
C PRO A 955 -21.06 -22.13 6.97
N GLN A 956 -20.95 -22.32 5.63
CA GLN A 956 -20.62 -21.23 4.72
C GLN A 956 -21.36 -20.08 5.34
N THR A 957 -20.67 -19.06 5.87
CA THR A 957 -21.39 -17.97 6.49
C THR A 957 -22.08 -17.38 5.30
N LEU A 958 -23.31 -17.88 5.06
CA LEU A 958 -24.17 -17.55 3.95
C LEU A 958 -24.09 -16.06 4.02
N ALA A 959 -23.53 -15.46 2.95
CA ALA A 959 -23.33 -14.03 2.91
C ALA A 959 -24.61 -13.43 3.48
N ILE A 960 -24.48 -12.80 4.67
CA ILE A 960 -25.62 -12.55 5.56
C ILE A 960 -26.72 -12.03 4.67
N THR A 961 -27.82 -12.78 4.56
CA THR A 961 -28.83 -12.39 3.58
C THR A 961 -29.24 -10.96 3.88
N PRO A 962 -29.61 -10.15 2.88
CA PRO A 962 -30.10 -8.80 3.16
C PRO A 962 -31.12 -8.79 4.30
N TRP A 963 -32.00 -9.81 4.35
CA TRP A 963 -32.90 -10.04 5.48
C TRP A 963 -32.17 -10.27 6.81
N GLN A 964 -31.21 -11.20 6.92
CA GLN A 964 -30.47 -11.44 8.17
C GLN A 964 -29.69 -10.20 8.63
N LYS A 965 -29.18 -9.38 7.70
CA LYS A 965 -28.47 -8.13 8.01
C LYS A 965 -29.45 -7.11 8.58
N THR A 966 -30.54 -6.85 7.85
CA THR A 966 -31.60 -5.95 8.30
C THR A 966 -32.23 -6.43 9.61
N SER A 967 -32.49 -7.73 9.79
CA SER A 967 -33.06 -8.27 11.03
C SER A 967 -32.12 -8.11 12.22
N ARG A 968 -30.79 -8.24 12.04
CA ARG A 968 -29.81 -7.99 13.09
C ARG A 968 -29.73 -6.50 13.43
N GLU A 969 -29.77 -5.62 12.43
CA GLU A 969 -29.81 -4.17 12.63
C GLU A 969 -31.10 -3.76 13.37
N VAL A 970 -32.26 -4.24 12.91
CA VAL A 970 -33.56 -4.01 13.56
C VAL A 970 -33.58 -4.57 14.98
N ALA A 971 -33.04 -5.78 15.22
CA ALA A 971 -32.95 -6.33 16.57
C ALA A 971 -32.08 -5.45 17.47
N THR A 972 -30.94 -4.96 16.97
CA THR A 972 -30.05 -4.07 17.73
C THR A 972 -30.75 -2.75 18.08
N VAL A 973 -31.46 -2.14 17.11
CA VAL A 973 -32.23 -0.92 17.34
C VAL A 973 -33.39 -1.16 18.30
N ALA A 974 -34.14 -2.25 18.13
CA ALA A 974 -35.26 -2.63 18.99
C ALA A 974 -34.80 -2.90 20.43
N THR A 975 -33.69 -3.61 20.63
CA THR A 975 -33.10 -3.82 21.96
C THR A 975 -32.65 -2.49 22.58
N GLY A 976 -32.01 -1.61 21.79
CA GLY A 976 -31.64 -0.27 22.26
C GLY A 976 -32.84 0.56 22.72
N MET A 977 -33.88 0.65 21.90
CA MET A 977 -35.12 1.37 22.22
C MET A 977 -35.85 0.74 23.41
N GLY A 978 -35.96 -0.59 23.45
CA GLY A 978 -36.59 -1.31 24.56
C GLY A 978 -35.86 -1.09 25.88
N THR A 979 -34.53 -1.06 25.87
CA THR A 979 -33.71 -0.76 27.05
C THR A 979 -33.96 0.67 27.55
N MET A 980 -34.13 1.65 26.66
CA MET A 980 -34.45 3.03 27.05
C MET A 980 -35.83 3.14 27.71
N VAL A 981 -36.83 2.44 27.19
CA VAL A 981 -38.18 2.38 27.80
C VAL A 981 -38.13 1.72 29.17
N ALA A 982 -37.39 0.61 29.31
CA ALA A 982 -37.23 -0.08 30.58
C ALA A 982 -36.51 0.80 31.63
N LEU A 983 -35.43 1.48 31.24
CA LEU A 983 -34.72 2.42 32.10
C LEU A 983 -35.62 3.59 32.54
N GLY A 984 -36.40 4.16 31.61
CA GLY A 984 -37.33 5.25 31.92
C GLY A 984 -38.42 4.82 32.91
N LYS A 985 -38.90 3.57 32.84
CA LYS A 985 -39.86 3.03 33.81
C LYS A 985 -39.22 2.71 35.16
N ALA A 986 -37.98 2.24 35.16
CA ALA A 986 -37.28 1.78 36.36
C ALA A 986 -36.63 2.92 37.17
N THR A 987 -36.59 4.15 36.64
CA THR A 987 -35.85 5.27 37.24
C THR A 987 -36.68 6.56 37.28
N GLY A 988 -36.18 7.59 37.97
CA GLY A 988 -36.84 8.90 38.10
C GLY A 988 -36.29 9.97 37.16
N THR A 989 -36.98 11.12 37.09
CA THR A 989 -36.63 12.26 36.20
C THR A 989 -35.20 12.74 36.40
N ALA A 990 -34.75 12.91 37.65
CA ALA A 990 -33.40 13.36 37.97
C ALA A 990 -32.30 12.39 37.47
N PHE A 991 -32.56 11.08 37.44
CA PHE A 991 -31.62 10.12 36.86
C PHE A 991 -31.62 10.24 35.33
N MET A 992 -32.80 10.32 34.71
CA MET A 992 -32.93 10.40 33.25
C MET A 992 -32.33 11.69 32.68
N ASP A 993 -32.41 12.83 33.38
CA ASP A 993 -31.77 14.09 32.97
C ASP A 993 -30.24 13.96 32.94
N ASN A 994 -29.66 13.32 33.96
CA ASN A 994 -28.23 13.04 34.03
C ASN A 994 -27.81 12.01 32.98
N PHE A 995 -28.60 10.95 32.77
CA PHE A 995 -28.33 9.93 31.76
C PHE A 995 -28.44 10.47 30.34
N PHE A 996 -29.39 11.37 30.08
CA PHE A 996 -29.51 12.08 28.81
C PHE A 996 -28.28 12.96 28.54
N THR A 997 -27.86 13.72 29.54
CA THR A 997 -26.64 14.54 29.47
C THR A 997 -25.40 13.66 29.23
N PHE A 998 -25.28 12.54 29.92
CA PHE A 998 -24.21 11.55 29.73
C PHE A 998 -24.22 10.96 28.30
N GLY A 999 -25.39 10.59 27.77
CA GLY A 999 -25.52 10.06 26.41
C GLY A 999 -25.11 11.05 25.33
N LEU A 1000 -25.56 12.31 25.43
CA LEU A 1000 -25.16 13.38 24.51
C LEU A 1000 -23.67 13.70 24.65
N ALA A 1001 -23.14 13.78 25.87
CA ALA A 1001 -21.71 13.98 26.12
C ALA A 1001 -20.86 12.84 25.56
N GLY A 1002 -21.33 11.59 25.63
CA GLY A 1002 -20.69 10.42 25.02
C GLY A 1002 -20.66 10.50 23.50
N LEU A 1003 -21.75 10.94 22.86
CA LEU A 1003 -21.80 11.14 21.40
C LEU A 1003 -20.87 12.27 20.95
N VAL A 1004 -20.85 13.39 21.68
CA VAL A 1004 -19.92 14.50 21.44
C VAL A 1004 -18.48 14.02 21.63
N GLY A 1005 -18.18 13.33 22.73
CA GLY A 1005 -16.86 12.77 23.02
C GLY A 1005 -16.38 11.81 21.93
N TYR A 1006 -17.24 10.90 21.47
CA TYR A 1006 -16.94 9.99 20.36
C TYR A 1006 -16.53 10.76 19.09
N ARG A 1007 -17.29 11.79 18.70
CA ARG A 1007 -16.98 12.60 17.51
C ARG A 1007 -15.72 13.43 17.67
N VAL A 1008 -15.48 13.99 18.85
CA VAL A 1008 -14.34 14.86 19.13
C VAL A 1008 -13.03 14.05 19.16
N VAL A 1009 -13.02 12.90 19.83
CA VAL A 1009 -11.83 12.02 19.89
C VAL A 1009 -11.49 11.44 18.51
N TRP A 1010 -12.49 11.02 17.73
CA TRP A 1010 -12.27 10.58 16.34
C TRP A 1010 -11.73 11.68 15.43
N GLY A 1011 -11.89 12.96 15.81
CA GLY A 1011 -11.37 14.10 15.07
C GLY A 1011 -9.92 14.47 15.39
N VAL A 1012 -9.28 13.81 16.37
CA VAL A 1012 -7.90 14.10 16.78
C VAL A 1012 -6.91 13.58 15.73
N ALA A 1013 -5.87 14.37 15.43
CA ALA A 1013 -4.84 13.95 14.49
C ALA A 1013 -4.05 12.74 15.04
N PRO A 1014 -3.75 11.68 14.23
CA PRO A 1014 -3.07 10.48 14.72
C PRO A 1014 -1.72 10.75 15.40
N ALA A 1015 -0.96 11.74 14.91
CA ALA A 1015 0.31 12.15 15.50
C ALA A 1015 0.18 12.80 16.90
N LEU A 1016 -1.04 13.17 17.30
CA LEU A 1016 -1.35 13.81 18.58
C LEU A 1016 -2.03 12.88 19.57
N HIS A 1017 -2.09 11.56 19.31
CA HIS A 1017 -2.68 10.59 20.25
C HIS A 1017 -1.95 10.56 21.60
N SER A 1018 -0.64 10.72 21.65
CA SER A 1018 0.10 10.79 22.92
C SER A 1018 -0.22 12.07 23.71
N PRO A 1019 -0.20 13.27 23.09
CA PRO A 1019 -0.77 14.48 23.70
C PRO A 1019 -2.25 14.35 24.10
N LEU A 1020 -3.06 13.62 23.34
CA LEU A 1020 -4.46 13.36 23.68
C LEU A 1020 -4.59 12.59 24.99
N MET A 1021 -3.82 11.51 25.15
CA MET A 1021 -3.79 10.75 26.41
C MET A 1021 -3.37 11.62 27.59
N SER A 1022 -2.41 12.54 27.39
CA SER A 1022 -1.97 13.46 28.43
C SER A 1022 -3.03 14.53 28.77
N VAL A 1023 -3.73 15.10 27.78
CA VAL A 1023 -4.75 16.13 28.05
C VAL A 1023 -6.02 15.53 28.62
N THR A 1024 -6.45 14.34 28.19
CA THR A 1024 -7.60 13.65 28.80
C THR A 1024 -7.30 13.29 30.24
N ASN A 1025 -6.05 12.91 30.54
CA ASN A 1025 -5.59 12.71 31.90
C ASN A 1025 -5.61 14.02 32.71
N ALA A 1026 -5.19 15.16 32.15
CA ALA A 1026 -5.29 16.45 32.84
C ALA A 1026 -6.75 16.82 33.16
N LEU A 1027 -7.65 16.63 32.19
CA LEU A 1027 -9.09 16.93 32.33
C LEU A 1027 -9.79 15.99 33.33
N SER A 1028 -9.39 14.72 33.41
CA SER A 1028 -9.98 13.77 34.36
C SER A 1028 -9.70 14.11 35.82
N GLY A 1029 -8.74 15.01 36.09
CA GLY A 1029 -8.55 15.63 37.40
C GLY A 1029 -9.79 16.40 37.92
N MET A 1030 -10.78 16.67 37.06
CA MET A 1030 -12.09 17.19 37.47
C MET A 1030 -12.84 16.27 38.45
N VAL A 1031 -12.42 15.01 38.62
CA VAL A 1031 -12.90 14.12 39.70
C VAL A 1031 -12.81 14.79 41.09
N GLY A 1032 -11.83 15.68 41.29
CA GLY A 1032 -11.66 16.43 42.53
C GLY A 1032 -12.83 17.33 42.91
N ILE A 1033 -13.71 17.69 41.96
CA ILE A 1033 -14.94 18.45 42.26
C ILE A 1033 -15.84 17.66 43.20
N GLY A 1034 -15.95 16.33 43.03
CA GLY A 1034 -16.70 15.51 43.98
C GLY A 1034 -16.09 15.53 45.37
N GLY A 1035 -14.75 15.61 45.47
CA GLY A 1035 -14.04 15.81 46.73
C GLY A 1035 -14.35 17.14 47.41
N LEU A 1036 -14.64 18.22 46.65
CA LEU A 1036 -15.06 19.51 47.21
C LEU A 1036 -16.37 19.40 48.00
N PHE A 1037 -17.34 18.64 47.49
CA PHE A 1037 -18.63 18.46 48.18
C PHE A 1037 -18.53 17.59 49.46
N VAL A 1038 -17.40 16.91 49.66
CA VAL A 1038 -17.13 16.11 50.86
C VAL A 1038 -16.18 16.85 51.82
N LEU A 1039 -15.43 17.85 51.33
CA LEU A 1039 -14.47 18.65 52.10
C LEU A 1039 -15.17 19.52 53.17
N GLY A 1040 -14.56 19.66 54.34
CA GLY A 1040 -15.08 20.46 55.45
C GLY A 1040 -14.17 20.41 56.68
N GLY A 1041 -14.64 20.93 57.81
CA GLY A 1041 -13.91 20.90 59.10
C GLY A 1041 -13.13 22.18 59.45
N GLY A 1042 -13.16 23.20 58.59
CA GLY A 1042 -12.43 24.46 58.77
C GLY A 1042 -11.02 24.36 58.18
N TYR A 1043 -9.97 24.71 58.94
CA TYR A 1043 -8.59 24.63 58.45
C TYR A 1043 -8.10 23.18 58.23
N PHE A 1044 -8.66 22.23 58.98
CA PHE A 1044 -8.30 20.80 58.94
C PHE A 1044 -9.57 19.94 58.92
N PRO A 1045 -9.55 18.76 58.31
CA PRO A 1045 -10.73 17.89 58.28
C PRO A 1045 -11.02 17.36 59.68
N GLY A 1046 -12.29 17.46 60.12
CA GLY A 1046 -12.73 17.00 61.44
C GLY A 1046 -13.29 15.57 61.44
N THR A 1047 -13.70 15.04 60.29
CA THR A 1047 -14.25 13.69 60.14
C THR A 1047 -13.52 12.89 59.06
N ILE A 1048 -13.67 11.56 59.09
CA ILE A 1048 -13.10 10.67 58.07
C ILE A 1048 -13.58 11.05 56.66
N PRO A 1049 -14.90 11.27 56.39
CA PRO A 1049 -15.36 11.76 55.10
C PRO A 1049 -14.61 13.01 54.62
N GLN A 1050 -14.48 14.01 55.49
CA GLN A 1050 -13.80 15.27 55.17
C GLN A 1050 -12.31 15.07 54.84
N ALA A 1051 -11.64 14.13 55.52
CA ALA A 1051 -10.26 13.76 55.22
C ALA A 1051 -10.12 13.06 53.85
N LEU A 1052 -11.07 12.19 53.50
CA LEU A 1052 -11.13 11.56 52.17
C LEU A 1052 -11.39 12.61 51.07
N GLY A 1053 -12.26 13.58 51.33
CA GLY A 1053 -12.49 14.73 50.45
C GLY A 1053 -11.22 15.58 50.24
N ALA A 1054 -10.50 15.89 51.33
CA ALA A 1054 -9.23 16.61 51.28
C ALA A 1054 -8.15 15.88 50.46
N LEU A 1055 -8.03 14.56 50.65
CA LEU A 1055 -7.08 13.75 49.90
C LEU A 1055 -7.46 13.66 48.41
N SER A 1056 -8.77 13.53 48.11
CA SER A 1056 -9.28 13.55 46.73
C SER A 1056 -8.92 14.87 46.01
N VAL A 1057 -9.13 16.02 46.66
CA VAL A 1057 -8.78 17.35 46.12
C VAL A 1057 -7.27 17.48 45.87
N LEU A 1058 -6.44 17.01 46.80
CA LEU A 1058 -4.98 17.02 46.66
C LEU A 1058 -4.54 16.21 45.43
N LEU A 1059 -5.00 14.96 45.33
CA LEU A 1059 -4.64 14.03 44.25
C LEU A 1059 -5.14 14.53 42.88
N ALA A 1060 -6.37 15.04 42.83
CA ALA A 1060 -6.91 15.69 41.64
C ALA A 1060 -6.04 16.87 41.19
N SER A 1061 -5.56 17.70 42.12
CA SER A 1061 -4.72 18.85 41.82
C SER A 1061 -3.33 18.46 41.29
N VAL A 1062 -2.74 17.36 41.81
CA VAL A 1062 -1.52 16.75 41.25
C VAL A 1062 -1.73 16.37 39.79
N ASN A 1063 -2.86 15.73 39.50
CA ASN A 1063 -3.18 15.24 38.18
C ASN A 1063 -3.45 16.36 37.17
N VAL A 1064 -4.23 17.40 37.55
CA VAL A 1064 -4.49 18.58 36.70
C VAL A 1064 -3.19 19.28 36.33
N ALA A 1065 -2.36 19.63 37.32
CA ALA A 1065 -1.13 20.38 37.07
C ALA A 1065 -0.09 19.56 36.31
N GLY A 1066 0.13 18.30 36.71
CA GLY A 1066 1.06 17.40 36.04
C GLY A 1066 0.65 17.12 34.59
N GLY A 1067 -0.62 16.81 34.36
CA GLY A 1067 -1.17 16.54 33.03
C GLY A 1067 -1.02 17.73 32.08
N PHE A 1068 -1.39 18.95 32.48
CA PHE A 1068 -1.25 20.12 31.61
C PHE A 1068 0.21 20.50 31.31
N VAL A 1069 1.12 20.31 32.28
CA VAL A 1069 2.56 20.54 32.09
C VAL A 1069 3.14 19.53 31.10
N ILE A 1070 2.80 18.24 31.24
CA ILE A 1070 3.24 17.19 30.32
C ILE A 1070 2.68 17.42 28.92
N THR A 1071 1.38 17.72 28.80
CA THR A 1071 0.74 18.03 27.52
C THR A 1071 1.44 19.20 26.83
N LYS A 1072 1.72 20.29 27.55
CA LYS A 1072 2.45 21.43 27.00
C LYS A 1072 3.84 21.01 26.48
N ARG A 1073 4.61 20.25 27.26
CA ARG A 1073 5.94 19.78 26.85
C ARG A 1073 5.89 18.93 25.58
N MET A 1074 4.94 17.99 25.50
CA MET A 1074 4.74 17.20 24.29
C MET A 1074 4.41 18.07 23.08
N LEU A 1075 3.51 19.04 23.24
CA LEU A 1075 3.09 19.93 22.16
C LEU A 1075 4.17 20.91 21.72
N ASP A 1076 5.04 21.34 22.63
CA ASP A 1076 6.17 22.22 22.34
C ASP A 1076 7.26 21.49 21.53
N MET A 1077 7.37 20.16 21.63
CA MET A 1077 8.28 19.36 20.79
C MET A 1077 7.88 19.35 19.31
N PHE A 1078 6.60 19.61 19.00
CA PHE A 1078 6.14 19.74 17.61
C PHE A 1078 6.36 21.14 17.02
N LYS A 1079 6.84 22.10 17.82
CA LYS A 1079 7.12 23.46 17.37
C LYS A 1079 8.42 23.51 16.58
N ARG A 1080 8.36 24.00 15.35
CA ARG A 1080 9.55 24.16 14.49
C ARG A 1080 10.17 25.53 14.73
N LYS A 1081 11.48 25.63 14.52
CA LYS A 1081 12.22 26.91 14.63
C LYS A 1081 11.74 27.96 13.62
N THR A 1082 11.10 27.54 12.54
CA THR A 1082 10.58 28.38 11.46
C THR A 1082 9.12 28.79 11.66
N ASP A 1083 8.42 28.27 12.69
CA ASP A 1083 7.02 28.64 12.93
C ASP A 1083 6.93 30.09 13.43
N PRO A 1084 5.85 30.83 13.05
CA PRO A 1084 5.63 32.18 13.56
C PRO A 1084 5.60 32.24 15.10
N PRO A 1085 5.97 33.38 15.71
CA PRO A 1085 5.83 33.56 17.15
C PRO A 1085 4.35 33.43 17.55
N GLU A 1086 4.11 32.63 18.58
CA GLU A 1086 2.78 32.38 19.14
C GLU A 1086 2.60 33.18 20.44
N TYR A 1087 1.38 33.67 20.66
CA TYR A 1087 1.06 34.58 21.78
C TYR A 1087 0.09 33.91 22.77
N SER A 1088 0.43 32.70 23.25
CA SER A 1088 -0.47 31.91 24.10
C SER A 1088 -0.86 32.59 25.42
N TYR A 1089 -0.10 33.58 25.88
CA TYR A 1089 -0.45 34.36 27.07
C TYR A 1089 -1.74 35.18 26.90
N LEU A 1090 -2.18 35.46 25.66
CA LEU A 1090 -3.43 36.19 25.40
C LEU A 1090 -4.67 35.41 25.90
N TYR A 1091 -4.58 34.09 26.05
CA TYR A 1091 -5.65 33.29 26.66
C TYR A 1091 -5.85 33.57 28.15
N ALA A 1092 -4.99 34.35 28.80
CA ALA A 1092 -5.25 34.87 30.15
C ALA A 1092 -6.39 35.90 30.17
N VAL A 1093 -6.62 36.63 29.06
CA VAL A 1093 -7.70 37.64 28.96
C VAL A 1093 -9.08 37.02 29.22
N PRO A 1094 -9.52 35.98 28.49
CA PRO A 1094 -10.81 35.35 28.79
C PRO A 1094 -10.86 34.72 30.19
N ALA A 1095 -9.73 34.26 30.75
CA ALA A 1095 -9.67 33.73 32.11
C ALA A 1095 -10.03 34.81 33.15
N VAL A 1096 -9.42 35.99 33.03
CA VAL A 1096 -9.63 37.14 33.93
C VAL A 1096 -11.05 37.67 33.77
N VAL A 1097 -11.52 37.83 32.53
CA VAL A 1097 -12.89 38.31 32.24
C VAL A 1097 -13.93 37.36 32.81
N PHE A 1098 -13.78 36.05 32.59
CA PHE A 1098 -14.72 35.07 33.12
C PHE A 1098 -14.68 35.04 34.65
N THR A 1099 -13.50 34.95 35.26
CA THR A 1099 -13.36 34.87 36.73
C THR A 1099 -13.92 36.12 37.41
N GLY A 1100 -13.54 37.30 36.94
CA GLY A 1100 -14.03 38.57 37.48
C GLY A 1100 -15.54 38.75 37.28
N GLY A 1101 -16.04 38.45 36.08
CA GLY A 1101 -17.46 38.52 35.77
C GLY A 1101 -18.30 37.52 36.58
N PHE A 1102 -17.80 36.30 36.77
CA PHE A 1102 -18.45 35.26 37.57
C PHE A 1102 -18.53 35.67 39.04
N LEU A 1103 -17.44 36.14 39.63
CA LEU A 1103 -17.44 36.61 41.03
C LEU A 1103 -18.34 37.83 41.25
N ALA A 1104 -18.32 38.78 40.30
CA ALA A 1104 -19.21 39.95 40.34
C ALA A 1104 -20.69 39.53 40.25
N ALA A 1105 -21.05 38.64 39.32
CA ALA A 1105 -22.40 38.12 39.21
C ALA A 1105 -22.83 37.33 40.45
N ALA A 1106 -21.91 36.54 41.03
CA ALA A 1106 -22.17 35.76 42.24
C ALA A 1106 -22.57 36.64 43.43
N SER A 1107 -22.03 37.86 43.51
CA SER A 1107 -22.40 38.84 44.55
C SER A 1107 -23.86 39.34 44.46
N THR A 1108 -24.51 39.15 43.31
CA THR A 1108 -25.90 39.60 43.04
C THR A 1108 -26.93 38.46 43.03
N GLY A 1109 -26.49 37.20 43.12
CA GLY A 1109 -27.35 36.01 43.16
C GLY A 1109 -26.81 34.82 42.37
N MET A 1110 -27.13 33.61 42.82
CA MET A 1110 -26.50 32.36 42.35
C MET A 1110 -27.39 31.43 41.52
N ALA A 1111 -28.70 31.71 41.41
CA ALA A 1111 -29.73 30.73 41.01
C ALA A 1111 -29.49 30.03 39.66
N GLY A 1112 -28.82 30.67 38.69
CA GLY A 1112 -28.42 30.05 37.42
C GLY A 1112 -26.92 30.11 37.12
N LEU A 1113 -26.13 30.72 38.00
CA LEU A 1113 -24.75 31.10 37.70
C LEU A 1113 -23.80 29.88 37.75
N VAL A 1114 -23.99 28.96 38.69
CA VAL A 1114 -23.20 27.72 38.79
C VAL A 1114 -23.34 26.87 37.53
N GLN A 1115 -24.56 26.71 37.04
CA GLN A 1115 -24.89 25.90 35.86
C GLN A 1115 -24.32 26.54 34.59
N ALA A 1116 -24.36 27.87 34.48
CA ALA A 1116 -23.65 28.59 33.41
C ALA A 1116 -22.13 28.37 33.48
N GLY A 1117 -21.57 28.31 34.69
CA GLY A 1117 -20.16 27.97 34.91
C GLY A 1117 -19.81 26.55 34.46
N TYR A 1118 -20.61 25.55 34.82
CA TYR A 1118 -20.43 24.16 34.37
C TYR A 1118 -20.60 23.99 32.86
N LEU A 1119 -21.54 24.70 32.24
CA LEU A 1119 -21.69 24.71 30.79
C LEU A 1119 -20.44 25.30 30.12
N THR A 1120 -19.94 26.43 30.63
CA THR A 1120 -18.73 27.08 30.11
C THR A 1120 -17.52 26.16 30.23
N SER A 1121 -17.33 25.53 31.41
CA SER A 1121 -16.28 24.55 31.65
C SER A 1121 -16.36 23.39 30.66
N SER A 1122 -17.54 22.81 30.48
CA SER A 1122 -17.77 21.68 29.58
C SER A 1122 -17.43 22.03 28.13
N MET A 1123 -17.88 23.20 27.64
CA MET A 1123 -17.58 23.68 26.29
C MET A 1123 -16.08 23.90 26.07
N LEU A 1124 -15.37 24.46 27.05
CA LEU A 1124 -13.93 24.67 26.99
C LEU A 1124 -13.14 23.35 27.05
N CYS A 1125 -13.57 22.38 27.87
CA CYS A 1125 -12.99 21.04 27.92
C CYS A 1125 -13.21 20.27 26.61
N ILE A 1126 -14.39 20.37 26.00
CA ILE A 1126 -14.66 19.82 24.66
C ILE A 1126 -13.77 20.53 23.61
N GLY A 1127 -13.66 21.85 23.69
CA GLY A 1127 -12.78 22.66 22.85
C GLY A 1127 -11.31 22.29 23.00
N SER A 1128 -10.88 21.86 24.19
CA SER A 1128 -9.53 21.35 24.44
C SER A 1128 -9.22 20.15 23.57
N LEU A 1129 -10.07 19.12 23.62
CA LEU A 1129 -9.92 17.89 22.86
C LEU A 1129 -10.06 18.14 21.35
N SER A 1130 -11.04 18.95 20.94
CA SER A 1130 -11.24 19.36 19.55
C SER A 1130 -10.03 20.14 18.99
N GLY A 1131 -9.37 20.93 19.83
CA GLY A 1131 -8.14 21.65 19.49
C GLY A 1131 -6.98 20.73 19.10
N LEU A 1132 -6.96 19.46 19.54
CA LEU A 1132 -5.97 18.46 19.12
C LEU A 1132 -6.27 17.86 17.72
N GLY A 1133 -7.30 18.33 17.02
CA GLY A 1133 -7.57 17.94 15.63
C GLY A 1133 -6.46 18.35 14.64
N SER A 1134 -5.58 19.27 15.02
CA SER A 1134 -4.39 19.62 14.22
C SER A 1134 -3.23 20.12 15.07
N GLN A 1135 -1.99 19.96 14.58
CA GLN A 1135 -0.77 20.47 15.21
C GLN A 1135 -0.79 22.00 15.41
N ALA A 1136 -1.49 22.74 14.54
CA ALA A 1136 -1.58 24.20 14.62
C ALA A 1136 -2.50 24.67 15.76
N THR A 1137 -3.55 23.92 16.07
CA THR A 1137 -4.54 24.25 17.09
C THR A 1137 -4.27 23.57 18.42
N ALA A 1138 -3.37 22.59 18.47
CA ALA A 1138 -3.16 21.75 19.65
C ALA A 1138 -2.80 22.55 20.91
N ARG A 1139 -1.97 23.60 20.77
CA ARG A 1139 -1.59 24.49 21.89
C ARG A 1139 -2.75 25.36 22.36
N GLN A 1140 -3.60 25.81 21.45
CA GLN A 1140 -4.88 26.44 21.80
C GLN A 1140 -5.77 25.46 22.55
N GLY A 1141 -5.86 24.21 22.09
CA GLY A 1141 -6.59 23.14 22.79
C GLY A 1141 -6.14 23.02 24.24
N ASN A 1142 -4.83 22.89 24.47
CA ASN A 1142 -4.28 22.83 25.83
C ASN A 1142 -4.65 24.06 26.70
N ALA A 1143 -4.66 25.26 26.12
CA ALA A 1143 -5.08 26.48 26.80
C ALA A 1143 -6.58 26.48 27.15
N LEU A 1144 -7.44 26.07 26.22
CA LEU A 1144 -8.88 25.90 26.46
C LEU A 1144 -9.15 24.88 27.55
N GLY A 1145 -8.38 23.78 27.61
CA GLY A 1145 -8.48 22.81 28.70
C GLY A 1145 -8.20 23.41 30.07
N MET A 1146 -7.14 24.22 30.21
CA MET A 1146 -6.83 24.91 31.46
C MET A 1146 -7.95 25.89 31.87
N LEU A 1147 -8.51 26.64 30.92
CA LEU A 1147 -9.65 27.53 31.17
C LEU A 1147 -10.91 26.75 31.56
N GLY A 1148 -11.14 25.60 30.93
CA GLY A 1148 -12.28 24.73 31.22
C GLY A 1148 -12.24 24.17 32.63
N VAL A 1149 -11.09 23.60 33.03
CA VAL A 1149 -10.91 23.11 34.40
C VAL A 1149 -11.01 24.25 35.42
N GLY A 1150 -10.37 25.39 35.16
CA GLY A 1150 -10.42 26.55 36.05
C GLY A 1150 -11.84 27.08 36.27
N SER A 1151 -12.61 27.28 35.20
CA SER A 1151 -14.01 27.72 35.29
C SER A 1151 -14.91 26.72 36.02
N GLY A 1152 -14.69 25.42 35.82
CA GLY A 1152 -15.42 24.38 36.52
C GLY A 1152 -15.16 24.39 38.03
N VAL A 1153 -13.89 24.49 38.44
CA VAL A 1153 -13.50 24.59 39.85
C VAL A 1153 -14.08 25.84 40.50
N ILE A 1154 -14.03 27.01 39.84
CA ILE A 1154 -14.62 28.26 40.36
C ILE A 1154 -16.12 28.11 40.58
N ALA A 1155 -16.83 27.54 39.60
CA ALA A 1155 -18.26 27.31 39.70
C ALA A 1155 -18.60 26.34 40.85
N SER A 1156 -17.81 25.29 41.04
CA SER A 1156 -17.99 24.33 42.15
C SER A 1156 -17.70 24.96 43.52
N LEU A 1157 -16.66 25.78 43.65
CA LEU A 1157 -16.38 26.48 44.92
C LEU A 1157 -17.55 27.40 45.32
N ALA A 1158 -18.13 28.10 44.35
CA ALA A 1158 -19.30 28.93 44.58
C ALA A 1158 -20.57 28.10 44.91
N ALA A 1159 -20.69 26.90 44.33
CA ALA A 1159 -21.79 25.98 44.61
C ALA A 1159 -21.74 25.38 46.02
N VAL A 1160 -20.53 25.05 46.51
CA VAL A 1160 -20.35 24.47 47.84
C VAL A 1160 -20.48 25.53 48.94
N GLY A 1161 -20.03 26.77 48.68
CA GLY A 1161 -20.22 27.89 49.60
C GLY A 1161 -19.40 27.77 50.90
N PHE A 1162 -18.11 27.44 50.78
CA PHE A 1162 -17.25 27.23 51.93
C PHE A 1162 -17.11 28.47 52.86
N PRO A 1163 -17.03 28.25 54.18
CA PRO A 1163 -16.54 29.27 55.10
C PRO A 1163 -15.04 29.55 54.84
N THR A 1164 -14.56 30.71 55.27
CA THR A 1164 -13.22 31.21 54.91
C THR A 1164 -12.11 30.24 55.28
N GLU A 1165 -12.24 29.53 56.40
CA GLU A 1165 -11.27 28.56 56.90
C GLU A 1165 -11.14 27.35 55.95
N THR A 1166 -12.28 26.81 55.50
CA THR A 1166 -12.30 25.68 54.55
C THR A 1166 -11.83 26.11 53.16
N LEU A 1167 -12.05 27.37 52.77
CA LEU A 1167 -11.51 27.91 51.52
C LEU A 1167 -9.98 28.01 51.56
N VAL A 1168 -9.40 28.39 52.72
CA VAL A 1168 -7.95 28.35 52.96
C VAL A 1168 -7.43 26.91 52.90
N GLN A 1169 -8.14 25.96 53.51
CA GLN A 1169 -7.80 24.53 53.42
C GLN A 1169 -7.76 24.04 51.97
N PHE A 1170 -8.79 24.33 51.17
CA PHE A 1170 -8.81 24.01 49.74
C PHE A 1170 -7.63 24.63 49.00
N ALA A 1171 -7.38 25.93 49.21
CA ALA A 1171 -6.28 26.64 48.54
C ALA A 1171 -4.92 26.04 48.88
N GLY A 1172 -4.71 25.62 50.14
CA GLY A 1172 -3.50 24.93 50.59
C GLY A 1172 -3.32 23.58 49.90
N LEU A 1173 -4.36 22.74 49.87
CA LEU A 1173 -4.34 21.43 49.21
C LEU A 1173 -4.12 21.54 47.70
N ALA A 1174 -4.84 22.45 47.04
CA ALA A 1174 -4.72 22.67 45.60
C ALA A 1174 -3.33 23.21 45.22
N SER A 1175 -2.78 24.12 46.01
CA SER A 1175 -1.41 24.66 45.79
C SER A 1175 -0.34 23.59 46.00
N MET A 1176 -0.47 22.78 47.05
CA MET A 1176 0.45 21.68 47.33
C MET A 1176 0.41 20.62 46.23
N GLY A 1177 -0.79 20.17 45.84
CA GLY A 1177 -0.96 19.21 44.75
C GLY A 1177 -0.47 19.77 43.41
N GLY A 1178 -0.79 21.03 43.12
CA GLY A 1178 -0.33 21.72 41.91
C GLY A 1178 1.19 21.83 41.82
N LEU A 1179 1.86 22.10 42.95
CA LEU A 1179 3.33 22.13 43.03
C LEU A 1179 3.93 20.75 42.76
N ILE A 1180 3.42 19.71 43.43
CA ILE A 1180 3.86 18.32 43.24
C ILE A 1180 3.69 17.90 41.77
N GLY A 1181 2.51 18.11 41.21
CA GLY A 1181 2.21 17.79 39.81
C GLY A 1181 3.12 18.52 38.82
N THR A 1182 3.37 19.82 39.05
CA THR A 1182 4.26 20.62 38.20
C THR A 1182 5.71 20.15 38.26
N VAL A 1183 6.21 19.81 39.45
CA VAL A 1183 7.58 19.28 39.62
C VAL A 1183 7.75 17.95 38.90
N LEU A 1184 6.80 17.02 39.09
CA LEU A 1184 6.81 15.72 38.42
C LEU A 1184 6.75 15.88 36.89
N GLY A 1185 5.83 16.72 36.39
CA GLY A 1185 5.67 16.97 34.97
C GLY A 1185 6.88 17.65 34.30
N ARG A 1186 7.69 18.42 35.06
CA ARG A 1186 8.91 19.06 34.53
C ARG A 1186 10.15 18.16 34.55
N ARG A 1187 10.28 17.27 35.54
CA ARG A 1187 11.50 16.45 35.73
C ARG A 1187 11.56 15.19 34.86
N ILE A 1188 10.43 14.72 34.35
CA ILE A 1188 10.36 13.49 33.56
C ILE A 1188 11.03 13.65 32.18
N THR A 1189 11.70 12.60 31.68
CA THR A 1189 12.29 12.57 30.32
C THR A 1189 11.22 12.33 29.25
N ALA A 1190 11.55 12.59 27.98
CA ALA A 1190 10.62 12.35 26.87
C ALA A 1190 10.31 10.86 26.64
N THR A 1191 11.20 9.95 27.05
CA THR A 1191 11.02 8.50 26.91
C THR A 1191 10.14 7.90 28.01
N ASP A 1192 10.13 8.51 29.20
CA ASP A 1192 9.36 8.04 30.36
C ASP A 1192 7.95 8.67 30.44
N LEU A 1193 7.59 9.46 29.43
CA LEU A 1193 6.38 10.25 29.39
C LEU A 1193 5.09 9.39 29.37
N PRO A 1194 5.02 8.27 28.63
CA PRO A 1194 3.87 7.35 28.70
C PRO A 1194 3.65 6.74 30.09
N GLN A 1195 4.73 6.35 30.78
CA GLN A 1195 4.69 5.76 32.12
C GLN A 1195 4.18 6.79 33.14
N MET A 1196 4.60 8.06 33.00
CA MET A 1196 4.11 9.14 33.85
C MET A 1196 2.61 9.40 33.64
N VAL A 1197 2.13 9.37 32.39
CA VAL A 1197 0.69 9.50 32.10
C VAL A 1197 -0.11 8.37 32.72
N ALA A 1198 0.39 7.13 32.66
CA ALA A 1198 -0.23 5.98 33.33
C ALA A 1198 -0.24 6.13 34.86
N ALA A 1199 0.86 6.61 35.45
CA ALA A 1199 0.94 6.87 36.90
C ALA A 1199 -0.06 7.94 37.34
N LEU A 1200 -0.17 9.05 36.60
CA LEU A 1200 -1.15 10.09 36.89
C LEU A 1200 -2.60 9.60 36.72
N HIS A 1201 -2.86 8.66 35.82
CA HIS A 1201 -4.18 8.04 35.69
C HIS A 1201 -4.57 7.24 36.94
N SER A 1202 -3.63 6.53 37.56
CA SER A 1202 -3.89 5.80 38.82
C SER A 1202 -4.28 6.75 39.98
N VAL A 1203 -3.74 7.98 39.97
CA VAL A 1203 -4.10 9.03 40.94
C VAL A 1203 -5.57 9.44 40.81
N VAL A 1204 -6.11 9.43 39.59
CA VAL A 1204 -7.54 9.72 39.31
C VAL A 1204 -8.44 8.61 39.82
N GLY A 1205 -8.07 7.35 39.58
CA GLY A 1205 -8.81 6.19 40.10
C GLY A 1205 -8.90 6.22 41.63
N LEU A 1206 -7.77 6.48 42.30
CA LEU A 1206 -7.74 6.64 43.76
C LEU A 1206 -8.60 7.82 44.24
N ALA A 1207 -8.54 8.98 43.58
CA ALA A 1207 -9.40 10.12 43.92
C ALA A 1207 -10.90 9.81 43.75
N ALA A 1208 -11.28 9.01 42.75
CA ALA A 1208 -12.65 8.54 42.57
C ALA A 1208 -13.09 7.64 43.74
N VAL A 1209 -12.25 6.66 44.13
CA VAL A 1209 -12.51 5.77 45.29
C VAL A 1209 -12.72 6.57 46.57
N LEU A 1210 -11.83 7.52 46.85
CA LEU A 1210 -11.91 8.37 48.05
C LEU A 1210 -13.18 9.22 48.07
N THR A 1211 -13.55 9.81 46.92
CA THR A 1211 -14.78 10.58 46.76
C THR A 1211 -16.03 9.72 46.97
N SER A 1212 -16.08 8.53 46.35
CA SER A 1212 -17.23 7.63 46.45
C SER A 1212 -17.42 7.10 47.87
N ILE A 1213 -16.36 6.69 48.56
CA ILE A 1213 -16.41 6.25 49.95
C ILE A 1213 -16.77 7.44 50.86
N GLY A 1214 -16.10 8.58 50.69
CA GLY A 1214 -16.34 9.78 51.49
C GLY A 1214 -17.78 10.29 51.37
N SER A 1215 -18.36 10.25 50.17
CA SER A 1215 -19.74 10.67 49.91
C SER A 1215 -20.77 9.80 50.62
N VAL A 1216 -20.55 8.48 50.71
CA VAL A 1216 -21.46 7.58 51.44
C VAL A 1216 -21.31 7.74 52.95
N LEU A 1217 -20.08 7.89 53.43
CA LEU A 1217 -19.79 8.04 54.87
C LEU A 1217 -20.19 9.41 55.43
N ALA A 1218 -20.33 10.44 54.58
CA ALA A 1218 -20.69 11.79 55.00
C ALA A 1218 -22.11 11.88 55.59
N ASP A 1219 -23.06 11.10 55.06
CA ASP A 1219 -24.45 11.06 55.56
C ASP A 1219 -25.09 9.69 55.31
N VAL A 1220 -24.80 8.73 56.20
CA VAL A 1220 -25.27 7.34 56.09
C VAL A 1220 -26.79 7.22 56.25
N SER A 1221 -27.43 8.19 56.91
CA SER A 1221 -28.89 8.21 57.18
C SER A 1221 -29.75 8.50 55.95
N HIS A 1222 -29.21 9.17 54.94
CA HIS A 1222 -29.97 9.65 53.77
C HIS A 1222 -29.51 9.03 52.43
N VAL A 1223 -28.75 7.93 52.46
CA VAL A 1223 -28.24 7.27 51.25
C VAL A 1223 -29.36 6.56 50.48
N SER A 1224 -29.63 7.01 49.26
CA SER A 1224 -30.55 6.32 48.35
C SER A 1224 -29.89 5.10 47.67
N THR A 1225 -30.70 4.15 47.21
CA THR A 1225 -30.21 2.99 46.43
C THR A 1225 -29.43 3.43 45.18
N LEU A 1226 -29.84 4.54 44.55
CA LEU A 1226 -29.16 5.10 43.39
C LEU A 1226 -27.76 5.61 43.78
N HIS A 1227 -27.64 6.34 44.88
CA HIS A 1227 -26.36 6.84 45.39
C HIS A 1227 -25.42 5.71 45.79
N LEU A 1228 -25.92 4.66 46.46
CA LEU A 1228 -25.12 3.49 46.81
C LEU A 1228 -24.61 2.74 45.56
N THR A 1229 -25.46 2.61 44.53
CA THR A 1229 -25.10 1.94 43.27
C THR A 1229 -24.05 2.74 42.51
N THR A 1230 -24.18 4.06 42.42
CA THR A 1230 -23.20 4.92 41.74
C THR A 1230 -21.88 5.02 42.51
N ALA A 1231 -21.93 5.04 43.85
CA ALA A 1231 -20.74 4.99 44.69
C ALA A 1231 -20.01 3.64 44.56
N TYR A 1232 -20.73 2.52 44.55
CA TYR A 1232 -20.15 1.19 44.33
C TYR A 1232 -19.47 1.08 42.97
N LEU A 1233 -20.14 1.53 41.90
CA LEU A 1233 -19.53 1.57 40.56
C LEU A 1233 -18.30 2.50 40.52
N GLY A 1234 -18.35 3.64 41.22
CA GLY A 1234 -17.21 4.54 41.33
C GLY A 1234 -15.99 3.91 42.02
N VAL A 1235 -16.21 3.12 43.08
CA VAL A 1235 -15.15 2.35 43.73
C VAL A 1235 -14.62 1.25 42.82
N LEU A 1236 -15.52 0.46 42.20
CA LEU A 1236 -15.14 -0.66 41.34
C LEU A 1236 -14.36 -0.23 40.09
N ILE A 1237 -14.74 0.89 39.47
CA ILE A 1237 -14.06 1.44 38.29
C ILE A 1237 -12.77 2.16 38.67
N GLY A 1238 -12.71 2.74 39.87
CA GLY A 1238 -11.54 3.47 40.36
C GLY A 1238 -10.42 2.57 40.90
N MET A 1239 -10.75 1.37 41.41
CA MET A 1239 -9.80 0.30 41.75
C MET A 1239 -9.23 -0.37 40.50
#